data_AF-A0A1D6EIG4-F1
#
_entry.id   AF-A0A1D6EIG4-F1
#
_cell.length_a   1.000
_cell.length_b   1.000
_cell.length_c   1.000
_cell.angle_alpha   90.00
_cell.angle_beta   90.00
_cell.angle_gamma   90.00
#
_symmetry.space_group_name_H-M   'P 1'
#
loop_
_entity.id
_entity.type
_entity.pdbx_description
1 polymer ?
#
loop_
_entity_poly.entity_id
_entity_poly.type
_entity_poly.pdbx_seq_one_letter_code
_entity_poly.pdbx_strand_id
1 'polypeptide(L)'
;MQDPGCPYYSDSEDEKAAKDCIMEEGLDRQNDDMNRDIKKQKKKLKKLLDKDPEFANFLEKWQSELESSRSKGDSDEEGMDSMDDDDDSNDGNLPNAKVLTRKTISEWCQLVSKEPKAPALRNLLNAFRDACRYGVHSDGPLMQRFQSARVFYQIIMFVLSESDNIFRALLEIQDDVNKGKIMNLRNSKKWLTVDSLIKSYLSSSLDLLSQLTDNKILAFVLTRLRVSVVLFSAYPSTSSRLVKILFRLWASGDRSLSLSAFLMIREVASLLPDCLDHCLTKSYNTYLASTNLVNDRNTKHIYFLMDCLVELYSLDVQKSYERAIISVEQLNAILRQASKTKEKEDLRKIDNWQYISCVNLWVRFLCCHYKDYNLHPLFSQVLQVIRGVAHLFPGTRYLPLRLKLVQMLNELSTCSQMFYPIPSLLFDCLELREVSQKEQTQRTKINFSSLLKVPKNLLKSRDFQEECILSAIQILSAHFAQWSYHVSFPEVATIPLVLLKRLHEQTTVESLRRPIKRLIDQVTENKDFIERKREVVSFSPNDKASVDSFLQEEKVSRTASFTRFYASVAENRQPKCNVGEKHFKIPREFLRDISHLESVGFQVRATKNHINVEHFSADIRRGSYCVTSSETDSYESSSAQQFCTIVTLIPK
;
A
#
# COMPACT_ATOMS: atom_id res chain seq x y z
N MET A 1 -48.33 6.72 -33.60
CA MET A 1 -47.86 5.36 -33.26
C MET A 1 -47.34 5.38 -31.84
N GLN A 2 -47.63 4.30 -31.10
CA GLN A 2 -47.55 4.12 -29.65
C GLN A 2 -46.19 4.41 -28.97
N ASP A 3 -46.25 5.18 -27.85
CA ASP A 3 -45.85 4.87 -26.45
C ASP A 3 -44.42 4.36 -26.12
N PRO A 4 -43.96 4.28 -24.84
CA PRO A 4 -44.08 5.11 -23.61
C PRO A 4 -42.66 5.40 -23.01
N GLY A 5 -42.38 6.32 -22.06
CA GLY A 5 -42.83 6.42 -20.68
C GLY A 5 -41.64 6.33 -19.69
N CYS A 6 -41.25 7.45 -19.08
CA CYS A 6 -40.33 7.53 -17.94
C CYS A 6 -41.12 7.99 -16.71
N PRO A 7 -41.19 7.22 -15.60
CA PRO A 7 -41.92 7.67 -14.42
C PRO A 7 -41.00 8.49 -13.50
N TYR A 8 -41.23 9.79 -13.44
CA TYR A 8 -40.80 10.64 -12.33
C TYR A 8 -41.74 10.38 -11.14
N TYR A 9 -41.21 9.83 -10.05
CA TYR A 9 -41.92 9.80 -8.76
C TYR A 9 -41.48 11.00 -7.92
N SER A 10 -42.45 11.86 -7.59
CA SER A 10 -42.39 12.95 -6.64
C SER A 10 -42.82 12.46 -5.26
N ASP A 11 -41.98 12.63 -4.24
CA ASP A 11 -42.37 12.51 -2.84
C ASP A 11 -42.46 13.91 -2.22
N SER A 12 -43.63 14.24 -1.71
CA SER A 12 -43.94 15.42 -0.90
C SER A 12 -44.04 15.00 0.56
N GLU A 13 -43.23 15.57 1.45
CA GLU A 13 -43.52 15.61 2.89
C GLU A 13 -43.11 16.96 3.48
N ASP A 14 -44.00 17.47 4.34
CA ASP A 14 -44.08 18.79 4.94
C ASP A 14 -42.93 19.15 5.90
N GLU A 15 -42.61 20.45 5.94
CA GLU A 15 -41.72 21.09 6.89
C GLU A 15 -42.25 21.07 8.34
N LYS A 16 -41.41 20.64 9.29
CA LYS A 16 -41.35 21.24 10.62
C LYS A 16 -39.91 21.40 11.09
N ALA A 17 -39.56 22.64 11.42
CA ALA A 17 -38.28 23.05 11.96
C ALA A 17 -38.10 22.62 13.42
N ALA A 18 -36.94 22.03 13.74
CA ALA A 18 -36.35 22.04 15.07
C ALA A 18 -34.82 22.00 14.92
N LYS A 19 -34.17 23.06 15.42
CA LYS A 19 -32.72 23.25 15.45
C LYS A 19 -32.07 22.36 16.51
N ASP A 20 -30.86 21.91 16.17
CA ASP A 20 -29.73 21.53 17.03
C ASP A 20 -29.96 20.41 18.05
N CYS A 21 -29.58 19.16 17.67
CA CYS A 21 -29.01 18.10 18.56
C CYS A 21 -28.76 16.70 17.91
N ILE A 22 -28.87 16.50 16.59
CA ILE A 22 -29.05 15.14 15.99
C ILE A 22 -27.78 14.51 15.38
N MET A 23 -26.68 14.36 16.13
CA MET A 23 -25.55 13.53 15.64
C MET A 23 -25.20 12.31 16.50
N GLU A 24 -25.59 12.25 17.77
CA GLU A 24 -25.43 11.04 18.59
C GLU A 24 -26.64 10.09 18.50
N GLU A 25 -27.88 10.60 18.45
CA GLU A 25 -29.08 9.74 18.43
C GLU A 25 -29.23 8.85 17.18
N GLY A 26 -28.56 9.20 16.07
CA GLY A 26 -28.66 8.43 14.82
C GLY A 26 -27.94 7.09 14.85
N LEU A 27 -26.84 6.99 15.60
CA LEU A 27 -26.04 5.77 15.74
C LEU A 27 -26.67 4.82 16.78
N ASP A 28 -27.20 5.38 17.86
CA ASP A 28 -27.90 4.60 18.90
C ASP A 28 -29.20 3.99 18.36
N ARG A 29 -29.97 4.72 17.54
CA ARG A 29 -31.18 4.17 16.91
C ARG A 29 -30.86 3.03 15.93
N GLN A 30 -29.75 3.09 15.19
CA GLN A 30 -29.33 2.00 14.31
C GLN A 30 -28.84 0.76 15.09
N ASN A 31 -28.11 0.96 16.18
CA ASN A 31 -27.69 -0.13 17.06
C ASN A 31 -28.89 -0.79 17.76
N ASP A 32 -29.88 -0.01 18.19
CA ASP A 32 -31.09 -0.53 18.82
C ASP A 32 -31.95 -1.34 17.86
N ASP A 33 -32.08 -0.91 16.60
CA ASP A 33 -32.85 -1.65 15.60
C ASP A 33 -32.15 -2.96 15.22
N MET A 34 -30.81 -2.93 15.08
CA MET A 34 -29.99 -4.11 14.85
C MET A 34 -30.09 -5.10 16.03
N ASN A 35 -30.06 -4.61 17.27
CA ASN A 35 -30.21 -5.43 18.48
C ASN A 35 -31.63 -6.03 18.61
N ARG A 36 -32.68 -5.31 18.17
CA ARG A 36 -34.04 -5.84 18.12
C ARG A 36 -34.15 -6.96 17.09
N ASP A 37 -33.54 -6.81 15.93
CA ASP A 37 -33.59 -7.83 14.88
C ASP A 37 -32.76 -9.07 15.23
N ILE A 38 -31.61 -8.91 15.89
CA ILE A 38 -30.86 -10.03 16.50
C ILE A 38 -31.71 -10.76 17.54
N LYS A 39 -32.43 -10.04 18.41
CA LYS A 39 -33.34 -10.67 19.39
C LYS A 39 -34.50 -11.42 18.72
N LYS A 40 -35.08 -10.88 17.64
CA LYS A 40 -36.13 -11.57 16.86
C LYS A 40 -35.59 -12.84 16.19
N GLN A 41 -34.41 -12.77 15.58
CA GLN A 41 -33.74 -13.92 14.97
C GLN A 41 -33.41 -14.99 16.02
N LYS A 42 -32.87 -14.61 17.18
CA LYS A 42 -32.57 -15.54 18.29
C LYS A 42 -33.83 -16.23 18.83
N LYS A 43 -34.96 -15.51 18.91
CA LYS A 43 -36.25 -16.11 19.28
C LYS A 43 -36.81 -17.05 18.21
N LYS A 44 -36.66 -16.72 16.92
CA LYS A 44 -37.04 -17.62 15.82
C LYS A 44 -36.19 -18.89 15.81
N LEU A 45 -34.87 -18.75 16.05
CA LEU A 45 -33.95 -19.87 16.13
C LEU A 45 -34.29 -20.80 17.31
N LYS A 46 -34.56 -20.25 18.50
CA LYS A 46 -34.99 -21.05 19.65
C LYS A 46 -36.30 -21.79 19.39
N LYS A 47 -37.29 -21.13 18.77
CA LYS A 47 -38.56 -21.77 18.40
C LYS A 47 -38.41 -22.85 17.33
N LEU A 48 -37.37 -22.80 16.49
CA LEU A 48 -37.04 -23.84 15.52
C LEU A 48 -36.31 -25.00 16.21
N LEU A 49 -35.43 -24.70 17.16
CA LEU A 49 -34.73 -25.68 17.99
C LEU A 49 -35.71 -26.51 18.85
N ASP A 50 -36.75 -25.87 19.41
CA ASP A 50 -37.78 -26.55 20.21
C ASP A 50 -38.75 -27.38 19.34
N LYS A 51 -38.91 -27.04 18.05
CA LYS A 51 -39.86 -27.71 17.15
C LYS A 51 -39.26 -28.87 16.38
N ASP A 52 -37.93 -28.89 16.25
CA ASP A 52 -37.25 -29.88 15.43
C ASP A 52 -35.94 -30.35 16.12
N PRO A 53 -36.01 -31.43 16.92
CA PRO A 53 -34.83 -31.99 17.58
C PRO A 53 -33.82 -32.58 16.58
N GLU A 54 -34.22 -32.92 15.35
CA GLU A 54 -33.28 -33.31 14.30
C GLU A 54 -32.48 -32.11 13.79
N PHE A 55 -33.07 -30.91 13.77
CA PHE A 55 -32.37 -29.66 13.46
C PHE A 55 -31.36 -29.26 14.56
N ALA A 56 -31.67 -29.56 15.83
CA ALA A 56 -30.72 -29.38 16.94
C ALA A 56 -29.50 -30.30 16.76
N ASN A 57 -29.74 -31.59 16.47
CA ASN A 57 -28.67 -32.55 16.15
C ASN A 57 -27.88 -32.15 14.90
N PHE A 58 -28.53 -31.54 13.90
CA PHE A 58 -27.87 -31.01 12.71
C PHE A 58 -26.95 -29.82 13.04
N LEU A 59 -27.37 -28.91 13.92
CA LEU A 59 -26.53 -27.79 14.38
C LEU A 59 -25.35 -28.26 15.23
N GLU A 60 -25.56 -29.26 16.10
CA GLU A 60 -24.51 -29.85 16.92
C GLU A 60 -23.50 -30.63 16.07
N LYS A 61 -23.98 -31.34 15.04
CA LYS A 61 -23.14 -31.98 14.01
C LYS A 61 -22.37 -30.95 13.18
N TRP A 62 -23.00 -29.83 12.80
CA TRP A 62 -22.33 -28.73 12.08
C TRP A 62 -21.31 -27.99 12.95
N GLN A 63 -21.56 -27.81 14.25
CA GLN A 63 -20.58 -27.27 15.19
C GLN A 63 -19.40 -28.23 15.37
N SER A 64 -19.66 -29.53 15.45
CA SER A 64 -18.63 -30.57 15.49
C SER A 64 -17.84 -30.66 14.16
N GLU A 65 -18.47 -30.43 13.01
CA GLU A 65 -17.81 -30.31 11.68
C GLU A 65 -17.01 -29.00 11.55
N LEU A 66 -17.46 -27.89 12.15
CA LEU A 66 -16.72 -26.64 12.24
C LEU A 66 -15.51 -26.73 13.18
N GLU A 67 -15.62 -27.45 14.29
CA GLU A 67 -14.50 -27.72 15.20
C GLU A 67 -13.51 -28.71 14.60
N SER A 68 -13.97 -29.74 13.88
CA SER A 68 -13.09 -30.68 13.16
C SER A 68 -12.45 -30.10 11.88
N SER A 69 -13.08 -29.12 11.23
CA SER A 69 -12.45 -28.37 10.13
C SER A 69 -11.49 -27.29 10.61
N ARG A 70 -11.66 -26.78 11.85
CA ARG A 70 -10.65 -25.97 12.54
C ARG A 70 -9.48 -26.84 13.05
N SER A 71 -9.72 -28.10 13.42
CA SER A 71 -8.66 -29.03 13.87
C SER A 71 -7.94 -29.77 12.72
N LYS A 72 -8.46 -29.76 11.49
CA LYS A 72 -7.72 -30.26 10.30
C LYS A 72 -6.82 -29.23 9.61
N GLY A 73 -6.69 -28.03 10.19
CA GLY A 73 -5.72 -27.00 9.77
C GLY A 73 -4.65 -26.66 10.82
N ASP A 74 -4.79 -27.15 12.05
CA ASP A 74 -3.85 -26.95 13.16
C ASP A 74 -4.04 -28.13 14.13
N SER A 75 -3.36 -29.25 13.88
CA SER A 75 -3.23 -30.36 14.83
C SER A 75 -2.01 -31.20 14.46
N ASP A 76 -0.83 -30.69 14.81
CA ASP A 76 0.39 -31.47 15.05
C ASP A 76 1.28 -30.64 15.99
N GLU A 77 0.75 -30.28 17.16
CA GLU A 77 1.56 -29.98 18.35
C GLU A 77 0.71 -30.33 19.57
N GLU A 78 0.75 -31.60 19.99
CA GLU A 78 0.81 -32.04 21.40
C GLU A 78 1.17 -33.53 21.40
N GLY A 79 2.44 -33.85 21.71
CA GLY A 79 2.91 -35.24 21.87
C GLY A 79 4.42 -35.41 21.85
N MET A 80 5.02 -35.60 23.05
CA MET A 80 6.34 -36.22 23.36
C MET A 80 7.61 -35.44 22.94
N ASP A 81 8.67 -35.30 23.75
CA ASP A 81 9.11 -36.01 24.96
C ASP A 81 9.80 -35.04 25.93
N SER A 82 9.40 -35.12 27.20
CA SER A 82 10.31 -34.97 28.32
C SER A 82 11.26 -36.17 28.29
N MET A 83 12.48 -35.99 27.81
CA MET A 83 13.54 -36.93 28.14
C MET A 83 14.17 -36.50 29.45
N ASP A 84 13.99 -37.38 30.45
CA ASP A 84 14.87 -37.54 31.59
C ASP A 84 16.32 -37.48 31.12
N ASP A 85 17.05 -36.48 31.60
CA ASP A 85 18.46 -36.67 31.93
C ASP A 85 18.52 -36.71 33.46
N ASP A 86 18.35 -37.91 34.01
CA ASP A 86 18.90 -38.27 35.31
C ASP A 86 20.44 -38.22 35.17
N ASP A 87 21.05 -37.14 35.64
CA ASP A 87 22.33 -37.25 36.33
C ASP A 87 22.31 -36.41 37.61
N ASP A 88 22.77 -37.06 38.66
CA ASP A 88 22.60 -36.76 40.06
C ASP A 88 23.33 -35.47 40.46
N SER A 89 22.62 -34.52 41.06
CA SER A 89 23.18 -33.69 42.12
C SER A 89 22.07 -32.98 42.90
N ASN A 90 21.57 -33.72 43.89
CA ASN A 90 20.94 -33.15 45.07
C ASN A 90 21.93 -32.18 45.77
N ASP A 91 21.76 -30.87 45.58
CA ASP A 91 22.07 -29.90 46.64
C ASP A 91 21.20 -28.65 46.51
N GLY A 92 20.52 -28.33 47.61
CA GLY A 92 19.71 -27.14 47.74
C GLY A 92 20.59 -25.90 47.76
N ASN A 93 20.50 -25.08 46.73
CA ASN A 93 20.67 -23.62 46.77
C ASN A 93 20.61 -23.09 45.33
N LEU A 94 19.51 -22.43 44.95
CA LEU A 94 19.52 -21.53 43.81
C LEU A 94 20.38 -20.32 44.20
N PRO A 95 21.64 -20.17 43.74
CA PRO A 95 22.46 -19.05 44.16
C PRO A 95 22.02 -17.87 43.29
N ASN A 96 21.40 -16.86 43.93
CA ASN A 96 21.26 -15.48 43.45
C ASN A 96 21.10 -15.32 41.94
N ALA A 97 19.90 -14.99 41.47
CA ALA A 97 19.69 -14.42 40.14
C ALA A 97 20.63 -13.20 39.99
N LYS A 98 21.83 -13.41 39.43
CA LYS A 98 22.88 -12.39 39.31
C LYS A 98 22.28 -11.23 38.53
N VAL A 99 22.17 -10.10 39.21
CA VAL A 99 21.78 -8.81 38.63
C VAL A 99 22.69 -8.53 37.42
N LEU A 100 22.09 -8.34 36.25
CA LEU A 100 22.84 -8.05 35.03
C LEU A 100 23.33 -6.59 35.09
N THR A 101 24.64 -6.43 35.27
CA THR A 101 25.27 -5.12 35.38
C THR A 101 25.77 -4.65 34.01
N ARG A 102 25.79 -3.33 33.76
CA ARG A 102 26.29 -2.75 32.50
C ARG A 102 27.69 -3.27 32.10
N LYS A 103 28.57 -3.49 33.09
CA LYS A 103 29.94 -3.98 32.88
C LYS A 103 29.98 -5.41 32.34
N THR A 104 29.20 -6.32 32.93
CA THR A 104 29.15 -7.72 32.50
C THR A 104 28.61 -7.85 31.08
N ILE A 105 27.64 -7.01 30.71
CA ILE A 105 27.09 -7.01 29.33
C ILE A 105 28.10 -6.42 28.35
N SER A 106 28.81 -5.35 28.69
CA SER A 106 29.86 -4.82 27.81
C SER A 106 31.00 -5.81 27.61
N GLU A 107 31.37 -6.57 28.64
CA GLU A 107 32.37 -7.64 28.55
C GLU A 107 31.89 -8.77 27.64
N TRP A 108 30.63 -9.21 27.77
CA TRP A 108 30.06 -10.22 26.86
C TRP A 108 30.00 -9.72 25.42
N CYS A 109 29.60 -8.46 25.19
CA CYS A 109 29.61 -7.87 23.84
C CYS A 109 31.02 -7.87 23.23
N GLN A 110 32.04 -7.47 24.01
CA GLN A 110 33.43 -7.45 23.54
C GLN A 110 33.99 -8.85 23.29
N LEU A 111 33.67 -9.81 24.14
CA LEU A 111 34.10 -11.20 23.98
C LEU A 111 33.49 -11.82 22.73
N VAL A 112 32.17 -11.67 22.54
CA VAL A 112 31.46 -12.22 21.38
C VAL A 112 31.91 -11.57 20.06
N SER A 113 32.27 -10.28 20.05
CA SER A 113 32.82 -9.62 18.86
C SER A 113 34.25 -10.04 18.50
N LYS A 114 35.04 -10.53 19.46
CA LYS A 114 36.44 -10.95 19.22
C LYS A 114 36.55 -12.44 18.90
N GLU A 115 35.85 -13.28 19.67
CA GLU A 115 35.77 -14.72 19.46
C GLU A 115 34.38 -15.20 19.87
N PRO A 116 33.57 -15.79 18.97
CA PRO A 116 32.23 -16.26 19.31
C PRO A 116 32.31 -17.56 20.14
N LYS A 117 32.72 -17.45 21.41
CA LYS A 117 32.74 -18.56 22.37
C LYS A 117 31.31 -18.87 22.80
N ALA A 118 30.91 -20.14 22.67
CA ALA A 118 29.57 -20.65 22.97
C ALA A 118 28.96 -20.17 24.31
N PRO A 119 29.67 -20.13 25.47
CA PRO A 119 29.05 -19.74 26.73
C PRO A 119 28.70 -18.24 26.82
N ALA A 120 29.54 -17.35 26.28
CA ALA A 120 29.28 -15.91 26.30
C ALA A 120 28.10 -15.55 25.38
N LEU A 121 28.04 -16.16 24.19
CA LEU A 121 26.93 -16.01 23.25
C LEU A 121 25.62 -16.55 23.83
N ARG A 122 25.65 -17.73 24.46
CA ARG A 122 24.46 -18.34 25.08
C ARG A 122 23.92 -17.47 26.23
N ASN A 123 24.79 -16.93 27.08
CA ASN A 123 24.38 -16.02 28.15
C ASN A 123 23.78 -14.71 27.62
N LEU A 124 24.37 -14.16 26.55
CA LEU A 124 23.87 -12.95 25.90
C LEU A 124 22.50 -13.17 25.22
N LEU A 125 22.31 -14.30 24.52
CA LEU A 125 21.03 -14.65 23.89
C LEU A 125 19.95 -15.00 24.92
N ASN A 126 20.31 -15.61 26.04
CA ASN A 126 19.39 -15.81 27.16
C ASN A 126 18.95 -14.46 27.75
N ALA A 127 19.89 -13.53 27.95
CA ALA A 127 19.56 -12.17 28.40
C ALA A 127 18.67 -11.43 27.38
N PHE A 128 18.89 -11.63 26.08
CA PHE A 128 18.02 -11.09 25.03
C PHE A 128 16.63 -11.70 25.06
N ARG A 129 16.50 -13.02 25.23
CA ARG A 129 15.21 -13.69 25.38
C ARG A 129 14.43 -13.17 26.59
N ASP A 130 15.12 -13.02 27.73
CA ASP A 130 14.54 -12.47 28.95
C ASP A 130 14.09 -11.01 28.72
N ALA A 131 14.88 -10.20 28.00
CA ALA A 131 14.51 -8.84 27.61
C ALA A 131 13.31 -8.81 26.65
N CYS A 132 13.25 -9.71 25.66
CA CYS A 132 12.14 -9.75 24.69
C CYS A 132 10.81 -10.22 25.30
N ARG A 133 10.83 -10.86 26.48
CA ARG A 133 9.63 -11.31 27.21
C ARG A 133 9.17 -10.30 28.27
N TYR A 134 9.87 -9.17 28.39
CA TYR A 134 9.56 -8.09 29.32
C TYR A 134 8.26 -7.40 28.89
N GLY A 135 7.12 -7.98 29.27
CA GLY A 135 5.79 -7.41 29.01
C GLY A 135 4.62 -8.39 28.98
N VAL A 136 4.85 -9.70 28.74
CA VAL A 136 3.71 -10.61 28.45
C VAL A 136 3.16 -11.31 29.69
N HIS A 137 3.97 -11.79 30.63
CA HIS A 137 3.50 -12.37 31.91
C HIS A 137 4.64 -12.41 32.91
N SER A 138 4.90 -11.35 33.67
CA SER A 138 6.03 -11.35 34.61
C SER A 138 5.73 -10.65 35.92
N ASP A 139 4.74 -11.15 36.66
CA ASP A 139 4.72 -11.07 38.13
C ASP A 139 5.65 -12.13 38.74
N GLY A 140 6.91 -12.18 38.26
CA GLY A 140 7.88 -13.19 38.64
C GLY A 140 9.34 -12.68 38.67
N PRO A 141 10.29 -13.49 39.18
CA PRO A 141 11.68 -13.10 39.51
C PRO A 141 12.53 -12.55 38.33
N LEU A 142 12.03 -12.61 37.09
CA LEU A 142 12.61 -11.95 35.91
C LEU A 142 12.66 -10.41 36.04
N MET A 143 11.78 -9.82 36.85
CA MET A 143 11.70 -8.38 37.09
C MET A 143 12.94 -7.84 37.85
N GLN A 144 13.67 -8.69 38.57
CA GLN A 144 14.86 -8.32 39.36
C GLN A 144 16.19 -8.36 38.55
N ARG A 145 16.20 -8.90 37.33
CA ARG A 145 17.44 -9.06 36.52
C ARG A 145 17.90 -7.79 35.81
N PHE A 146 16.98 -6.90 35.41
CA PHE A 146 17.29 -5.70 34.62
C PHE A 146 17.03 -4.41 35.42
N GLN A 147 18.06 -3.91 36.11
CA GLN A 147 17.95 -2.72 36.96
C GLN A 147 17.88 -1.38 36.19
N SER A 148 18.11 -1.35 34.86
CA SER A 148 18.08 -0.09 34.10
C SER A 148 17.61 -0.26 32.65
N ALA A 149 16.77 0.67 32.18
CA ALA A 149 16.33 0.73 30.77
C ALA A 149 17.52 0.81 29.79
N ARG A 150 18.64 1.41 30.21
CA ARG A 150 19.87 1.50 29.40
C ARG A 150 20.50 0.13 29.12
N VAL A 151 20.46 -0.78 30.09
CA VAL A 151 20.96 -2.16 29.94
C VAL A 151 20.07 -2.95 28.97
N PHE A 152 18.75 -2.78 29.08
CA PHE A 152 17.77 -3.37 28.17
C PHE A 152 18.02 -2.95 26.71
N TYR A 153 18.10 -1.64 26.44
CA TYR A 153 18.38 -1.15 25.08
C TYR A 153 19.74 -1.59 24.55
N GLN A 154 20.77 -1.62 25.40
CA GLN A 154 22.11 -2.06 24.98
C GLN A 154 22.11 -3.52 24.52
N ILE A 155 21.38 -4.41 25.21
CA ILE A 155 21.26 -5.83 24.82
C ILE A 155 20.51 -5.95 23.49
N ILE A 156 19.34 -5.33 23.38
CA ILE A 156 18.51 -5.42 22.16
C ILE A 156 19.26 -4.87 20.95
N MET A 157 19.89 -3.70 21.08
CA MET A 157 20.65 -3.07 20.00
C MET A 157 21.83 -3.93 19.57
N PHE A 158 22.62 -4.45 20.51
CA PHE A 158 23.79 -5.25 20.17
C PHE A 158 23.40 -6.59 19.53
N VAL A 159 22.45 -7.32 20.13
CA VAL A 159 22.03 -8.64 19.65
C VAL A 159 21.35 -8.52 18.29
N LEU A 160 20.42 -7.60 18.09
CA LEU A 160 19.84 -7.38 16.75
C LEU A 160 20.86 -6.88 15.74
N SER A 161 21.95 -6.24 16.18
CA SER A 161 22.97 -5.74 15.25
C SER A 161 23.96 -6.81 14.82
N GLU A 162 24.50 -7.58 15.74
CA GLU A 162 25.65 -8.45 15.48
C GLU A 162 25.29 -9.93 15.32
N SER A 163 24.10 -10.36 15.75
CA SER A 163 23.74 -11.80 15.76
C SER A 163 23.85 -12.45 14.38
N ASP A 164 23.44 -11.76 13.32
CA ASP A 164 23.55 -12.29 11.96
C ASP A 164 25.01 -12.58 11.56
N ASN A 165 25.90 -11.60 11.76
CA ASN A 165 27.33 -11.71 11.48
C ASN A 165 27.96 -12.84 12.30
N ILE A 166 27.58 -12.96 13.58
CA ILE A 166 28.07 -14.01 14.48
C ILE A 166 27.64 -15.38 13.99
N PHE A 167 26.37 -15.56 13.61
CA PHE A 167 25.88 -16.84 13.10
C PHE A 167 26.52 -17.19 11.75
N ARG A 168 26.72 -16.23 10.84
CA ARG A 168 27.44 -16.47 9.59
C ARG A 168 28.90 -16.85 9.80
N ALA A 169 29.59 -16.18 10.71
CA ALA A 169 30.97 -16.51 11.07
C ALA A 169 31.09 -17.91 11.70
N LEU A 170 30.17 -18.28 12.59
CA LEU A 170 30.13 -19.61 13.22
C LEU A 170 29.81 -20.74 12.22
N LEU A 171 29.02 -20.44 11.19
CA LEU A 171 28.63 -21.37 10.15
C LEU A 171 29.57 -21.33 8.92
N GLU A 172 30.62 -20.49 8.94
CA GLU A 172 31.57 -20.26 7.84
C GLU A 172 30.87 -19.93 6.51
N ILE A 173 29.76 -19.20 6.59
CA ILE A 173 28.96 -18.84 5.42
C ILE A 173 29.59 -17.60 4.76
N GLN A 174 30.11 -17.75 3.55
CA GLN A 174 30.52 -16.63 2.70
C GLN A 174 29.30 -15.98 2.02
N ASP A 175 29.36 -14.67 1.82
CA ASP A 175 28.27 -13.83 1.33
C ASP A 175 27.79 -14.24 -0.07
N ASP A 176 26.78 -15.12 -0.13
CA ASP A 176 25.63 -15.13 -1.06
C ASP A 176 24.79 -16.40 -0.79
N VAL A 177 23.84 -16.31 0.15
CA VAL A 177 23.21 -17.46 0.79
C VAL A 177 21.79 -17.66 0.28
N ASN A 178 21.61 -18.69 -0.54
CA ASN A 178 20.28 -19.12 -1.00
C ASN A 178 19.67 -20.14 -0.04
N LYS A 179 18.34 -20.26 -0.05
CA LYS A 179 17.56 -21.29 0.69
C LYS A 179 18.18 -22.69 0.60
N GLY A 180 18.61 -23.09 -0.60
CA GLY A 180 19.23 -24.41 -0.84
C GLY A 180 20.54 -24.61 -0.06
N LYS A 181 21.38 -23.58 0.07
CA LYS A 181 22.62 -23.66 0.85
C LYS A 181 22.33 -23.81 2.35
N ILE A 182 21.34 -23.08 2.88
CA ILE A 182 20.93 -23.20 4.29
C ILE A 182 20.32 -24.57 4.59
N MET A 183 19.45 -25.07 3.71
CA MET A 183 18.89 -26.43 3.84
C MET A 183 19.99 -27.50 3.88
N ASN A 184 21.04 -27.35 3.06
CA ASN A 184 22.18 -28.27 3.08
C ASN A 184 23.01 -28.14 4.37
N LEU A 185 23.22 -26.92 4.85
CA LEU A 185 23.95 -26.65 6.10
C LEU A 185 23.20 -27.12 7.35
N ARG A 186 21.86 -27.17 7.31
CA ARG A 186 21.02 -27.67 8.41
C ARG A 186 21.40 -29.08 8.86
N ASN A 187 21.84 -29.92 7.93
CA ASN A 187 22.23 -31.31 8.20
C ASN A 187 23.68 -31.44 8.70
N SER A 188 24.43 -30.34 8.81
CA SER A 188 25.83 -30.35 9.25
C SER A 188 25.94 -30.40 10.78
N LYS A 189 27.01 -31.05 11.28
CA LYS A 189 27.31 -31.10 12.72
C LYS A 189 27.50 -29.71 13.35
N LYS A 190 28.03 -28.75 12.58
CA LYS A 190 28.21 -27.35 13.00
C LYS A 190 26.86 -26.67 13.25
N TRP A 191 25.87 -26.89 12.38
CA TRP A 191 24.52 -26.35 12.56
C TRP A 191 23.84 -26.89 13.81
N LEU A 192 23.91 -28.20 14.07
CA LEU A 192 23.30 -28.83 15.24
C LEU A 192 23.80 -28.23 16.58
N THR A 193 25.04 -27.74 16.63
CA THR A 193 25.60 -27.11 17.84
C THR A 193 24.98 -25.72 18.11
N VAL A 194 24.57 -25.00 17.07
CA VAL A 194 24.03 -23.63 17.17
C VAL A 194 22.53 -23.53 16.87
N ASP A 195 21.89 -24.62 16.46
CA ASP A 195 20.47 -24.68 16.06
C ASP A 195 19.53 -24.10 17.13
N SER A 196 19.71 -24.54 18.38
CA SER A 196 18.92 -24.06 19.51
C SER A 196 19.11 -22.56 19.77
N LEU A 197 20.32 -22.02 19.52
CA LEU A 197 20.64 -20.60 19.68
C LEU A 197 19.98 -19.76 18.58
N ILE A 198 20.04 -20.21 17.33
CA ILE A 198 19.39 -19.55 16.19
C ILE A 198 17.87 -19.56 16.39
N LYS A 199 17.28 -20.72 16.70
CA LYS A 199 15.84 -20.84 16.96
C LYS A 199 15.40 -19.92 18.10
N SER A 200 16.16 -19.85 19.20
CA SER A 200 15.87 -18.96 20.32
C SER A 200 15.96 -17.49 19.93
N TYR A 201 16.97 -17.08 19.16
CA TYR A 201 17.13 -15.72 18.67
C TYR A 201 15.96 -15.29 17.78
N LEU A 202 15.61 -16.10 16.77
CA LEU A 202 14.52 -15.79 15.84
C LEU A 202 13.18 -15.71 16.57
N SER A 203 12.88 -16.69 17.43
CA SER A 203 11.63 -16.73 18.18
C SER A 203 11.49 -15.56 19.14
N SER A 204 12.55 -15.24 19.90
CA SER A 204 12.56 -14.10 20.82
C SER A 204 12.38 -12.76 20.10
N SER A 205 12.97 -12.64 18.91
CA SER A 205 12.81 -11.44 18.09
C SER A 205 11.38 -11.27 17.56
N LEU A 206 10.70 -12.38 17.21
CA LEU A 206 9.28 -12.36 16.87
C LEU A 206 8.39 -12.08 18.08
N ASP A 207 8.77 -12.51 19.29
CA ASP A 207 8.07 -12.18 20.52
C ASP A 207 8.16 -10.66 20.78
N LEU A 208 9.34 -10.08 20.58
CA LEU A 208 9.56 -8.64 20.68
C LEU A 208 8.71 -7.84 19.69
N LEU A 209 8.67 -8.24 18.41
CA LEU A 209 7.84 -7.59 17.39
C LEU A 209 6.34 -7.65 17.70
N SER A 210 5.87 -8.69 18.38
CA SER A 210 4.46 -8.81 18.78
C SER A 210 4.11 -7.94 20.00
N GLN A 211 5.09 -7.56 20.82
CA GLN A 211 4.89 -6.83 22.08
C GLN A 211 5.07 -5.33 21.94
N LEU A 212 5.95 -4.89 21.04
CA LEU A 212 6.24 -3.47 20.86
C LEU A 212 5.07 -2.74 20.19
N THR A 213 4.76 -1.55 20.70
CA THR A 213 3.74 -0.65 20.15
C THR A 213 4.34 0.56 19.43
N ASP A 214 5.61 0.88 19.66
CA ASP A 214 6.27 2.02 19.02
C ASP A 214 6.68 1.69 17.57
N ASN A 215 6.09 2.41 16.62
CA ASN A 215 6.31 2.20 15.19
C ASN A 215 7.78 2.36 14.76
N LYS A 216 8.55 3.26 15.38
CA LYS A 216 9.95 3.51 15.02
C LYS A 216 10.83 2.37 15.50
N ILE A 217 10.58 1.88 16.71
CA ILE A 217 11.31 0.72 17.26
C ILE A 217 10.96 -0.53 16.46
N LEU A 218 9.69 -0.75 16.14
CA LEU A 218 9.26 -1.85 15.27
C LEU A 218 9.96 -1.81 13.90
N ALA A 219 10.01 -0.63 13.25
CA ALA A 219 10.70 -0.46 11.97
C ALA A 219 12.20 -0.75 12.08
N PHE A 220 12.84 -0.32 13.17
CA PHE A 220 14.24 -0.62 13.45
C PHE A 220 14.49 -2.13 13.62
N VAL A 221 13.70 -2.79 14.45
CA VAL A 221 13.82 -4.24 14.71
C VAL A 221 13.62 -5.04 13.41
N LEU A 222 12.61 -4.69 12.60
CA LEU A 222 12.39 -5.29 11.29
C LEU A 222 13.59 -5.10 10.37
N THR A 223 14.15 -3.89 10.29
CA THR A 223 15.30 -3.59 9.44
C THR A 223 16.53 -4.41 9.84
N ARG A 224 16.75 -4.64 11.13
CA ARG A 224 17.84 -5.50 11.61
C ARG A 224 17.58 -6.98 11.33
N LEU A 225 16.36 -7.47 11.61
CA LEU A 225 15.99 -8.86 11.37
C LEU A 225 15.99 -9.24 9.90
N ARG A 226 15.75 -8.27 9.03
CA ARG A 226 15.80 -8.41 7.59
C ARG A 226 17.16 -8.95 7.11
N VAL A 227 18.27 -8.54 7.73
CA VAL A 227 19.60 -9.09 7.42
C VAL A 227 19.66 -10.60 7.70
N SER A 228 18.93 -11.09 8.70
CA SER A 228 18.83 -12.50 9.09
C SER A 228 17.68 -13.26 8.43
N VAL A 229 17.03 -12.71 7.41
CA VAL A 229 15.87 -13.32 6.76
C VAL A 229 16.14 -14.74 6.24
N VAL A 230 17.36 -15.00 5.75
CA VAL A 230 17.73 -16.32 5.21
C VAL A 230 17.68 -17.40 6.31
N LEU A 231 17.99 -17.07 7.57
CA LEU A 231 17.97 -18.02 8.68
C LEU A 231 16.55 -18.53 8.99
N PHE A 232 15.50 -17.75 8.69
CA PHE A 232 14.12 -18.19 8.83
C PHE A 232 13.79 -19.37 7.90
N SER A 233 14.49 -19.50 6.77
CA SER A 233 14.27 -20.60 5.81
C SER A 233 14.44 -22.00 6.40
N ALA A 234 15.24 -22.13 7.48
CA ALA A 234 15.43 -23.38 8.20
C ALA A 234 14.26 -23.75 9.14
N TYR A 235 13.36 -22.80 9.45
CA TYR A 235 12.29 -22.95 10.44
C TYR A 235 10.93 -22.53 9.84
N PRO A 236 10.18 -23.47 9.23
CA PRO A 236 8.90 -23.17 8.58
C PRO A 236 7.82 -22.58 9.50
N SER A 237 7.71 -23.07 10.75
CA SER A 237 6.75 -22.56 11.73
C SER A 237 7.05 -21.11 12.13
N THR A 238 8.32 -20.81 12.42
CA THR A 238 8.80 -19.46 12.72
C THR A 238 8.63 -18.53 11.52
N SER A 239 8.87 -19.00 10.29
CA SER A 239 8.63 -18.25 9.05
C SER A 239 7.15 -17.90 8.86
N SER A 240 6.25 -18.87 9.07
CA SER A 240 4.80 -18.63 8.99
C SER A 240 4.35 -17.57 10.01
N ARG A 241 4.87 -17.65 11.24
CA ARG A 241 4.63 -16.63 12.28
C ARG A 241 5.17 -15.26 11.89
N LEU A 242 6.38 -15.17 11.34
CA LEU A 242 6.95 -13.92 10.82
C LEU A 242 6.03 -13.30 9.77
N VAL A 243 5.62 -14.07 8.76
CA VAL A 243 4.75 -13.59 7.68
C VAL A 243 3.43 -13.04 8.23
N LYS A 244 2.80 -13.73 9.20
CA LYS A 244 1.59 -13.24 9.89
C LYS A 244 1.83 -11.88 10.57
N ILE A 245 2.97 -11.69 11.25
CA ILE A 245 3.33 -10.41 11.88
C ILE A 245 3.54 -9.33 10.82
N LEU A 246 4.30 -9.62 9.76
CA LEU A 246 4.63 -8.67 8.70
C LEU A 246 3.38 -8.08 8.03
N PHE A 247 2.38 -8.91 7.71
CA PHE A 247 1.15 -8.41 7.10
C PHE A 247 0.31 -7.52 8.03
N ARG A 248 0.36 -7.76 9.35
CA ARG A 248 -0.28 -6.86 10.33
C ARG A 248 0.42 -5.51 10.38
N LEU A 249 1.76 -5.52 10.42
CA LEU A 249 2.56 -4.30 10.46
C LEU A 249 2.49 -3.51 9.14
N TRP A 250 2.42 -4.22 8.01
CA TRP A 250 2.24 -3.62 6.70
C TRP A 250 0.93 -2.83 6.58
N ALA A 251 -0.17 -3.37 7.14
CA ALA A 251 -1.49 -2.71 7.14
C ALA A 251 -1.71 -1.69 8.27
N SER A 252 -0.68 -1.37 9.06
CA SER A 252 -0.81 -0.51 10.26
C SER A 252 -1.11 0.97 9.97
N GLY A 253 -0.88 1.44 8.74
CA GLY A 253 -1.10 2.84 8.33
C GLY A 253 0.12 3.76 8.47
N ASP A 254 1.14 3.37 9.25
CA ASP A 254 2.38 4.13 9.40
C ASP A 254 3.32 3.88 8.22
N ARG A 255 3.71 4.94 7.50
CA ARG A 255 4.48 4.82 6.26
C ARG A 255 5.84 4.15 6.45
N SER A 256 6.55 4.46 7.54
CA SER A 256 7.91 3.94 7.77
C SER A 256 7.88 2.47 8.18
N LEU A 257 6.96 2.13 9.09
CA LEU A 257 6.76 0.76 9.54
C LEU A 257 6.23 -0.13 8.41
N SER A 258 5.23 0.34 7.66
CA SER A 258 4.69 -0.42 6.54
C SER A 258 5.73 -0.65 5.44
N LEU A 259 6.57 0.32 5.14
CA LEU A 259 7.67 0.12 4.19
C LEU A 259 8.70 -0.90 4.69
N SER A 260 9.09 -0.81 5.97
CA SER A 260 10.03 -1.78 6.57
C SER A 260 9.47 -3.20 6.53
N ALA A 261 8.18 -3.37 6.87
CA ALA A 261 7.49 -4.65 6.79
C ALA A 261 7.40 -5.16 5.35
N PHE A 262 7.09 -4.28 4.39
CA PHE A 262 7.04 -4.65 2.98
C PHE A 262 8.39 -5.10 2.41
N LEU A 263 9.47 -4.39 2.72
CA LEU A 263 10.81 -4.78 2.27
C LEU A 263 11.18 -6.18 2.78
N MET A 264 10.81 -6.51 4.02
CA MET A 264 10.99 -7.86 4.56
C MET A 264 10.09 -8.89 3.86
N ILE A 265 8.82 -8.57 3.56
CA ILE A 265 7.93 -9.45 2.77
C ILE A 265 8.53 -9.75 1.39
N ARG A 266 9.02 -8.70 0.70
CA ARG A 266 9.65 -8.83 -0.62
C ARG A 266 10.88 -9.72 -0.57
N GLU A 267 11.74 -9.56 0.43
CA GLU A 267 12.91 -10.42 0.59
C GLU A 267 12.53 -11.86 0.89
N VAL A 268 11.58 -12.11 1.80
CA VAL A 268 11.05 -13.46 2.08
C VAL A 268 10.50 -14.10 0.80
N ALA A 269 9.71 -13.36 0.01
CA ALA A 269 9.14 -13.86 -1.23
C ALA A 269 10.21 -14.15 -2.30
N SER A 270 11.29 -13.35 -2.36
CA SER A 270 12.39 -13.56 -3.29
C SER A 270 13.28 -14.75 -2.94
N LEU A 271 13.53 -14.97 -1.64
CA LEU A 271 14.42 -16.02 -1.14
C LEU A 271 13.73 -17.37 -1.03
N LEU A 272 12.41 -17.37 -0.83
CA LEU A 272 11.59 -18.56 -0.63
C LEU A 272 10.49 -18.63 -1.73
N PRO A 273 10.77 -19.25 -2.89
CA PRO A 273 9.79 -19.40 -3.96
C PRO A 273 8.48 -20.07 -3.50
N ASP A 274 8.56 -21.05 -2.60
CA ASP A 274 7.39 -21.72 -2.01
C ASP A 274 6.48 -20.76 -1.24
N CYS A 275 7.04 -19.68 -0.68
CA CYS A 275 6.28 -18.68 0.06
C CYS A 275 5.73 -17.58 -0.85
N LEU A 276 6.18 -17.47 -2.11
CA LEU A 276 5.71 -16.43 -3.05
C LEU A 276 4.20 -16.52 -3.23
N ASP A 277 3.66 -17.72 -3.43
CA ASP A 277 2.22 -17.89 -3.64
C ASP A 277 1.39 -17.45 -2.44
N HIS A 278 1.87 -17.80 -1.25
CA HIS A 278 1.25 -17.39 0.00
C HIS A 278 1.35 -15.89 0.20
N CYS A 279 2.51 -15.27 -0.07
CA CYS A 279 2.73 -13.84 0.03
C CYS A 279 1.84 -13.05 -0.93
N LEU A 280 1.73 -13.49 -2.19
CA LEU A 280 0.85 -12.87 -3.19
C LEU A 280 -0.62 -12.94 -2.77
N THR A 281 -1.10 -14.10 -2.32
CA THR A 281 -2.50 -14.26 -1.90
C THR A 281 -2.79 -13.44 -0.62
N LYS A 282 -1.89 -13.49 0.36
CA LYS A 282 -2.08 -12.79 1.63
C LYS A 282 -1.98 -11.27 1.47
N SER A 283 -1.03 -10.78 0.67
CA SER A 283 -0.89 -9.35 0.37
C SER A 283 -2.11 -8.79 -0.35
N TYR A 284 -2.63 -9.50 -1.35
CA TYR A 284 -3.88 -9.15 -2.04
C TYR A 284 -5.07 -9.06 -1.08
N ASN A 285 -5.26 -10.07 -0.23
CA ASN A 285 -6.34 -10.07 0.75
C ASN A 285 -6.21 -8.95 1.80
N THR A 286 -4.99 -8.70 2.27
CA THR A 286 -4.73 -7.60 3.22
C THR A 286 -4.97 -6.23 2.59
N TYR A 287 -4.59 -6.05 1.32
CA TYR A 287 -4.91 -4.84 0.56
C TYR A 287 -6.43 -4.66 0.41
N LEU A 288 -7.16 -5.69 -0.01
CA LEU A 288 -8.62 -5.62 -0.12
C LEU A 288 -9.30 -5.33 1.22
N ALA A 289 -8.84 -5.93 2.31
CA ALA A 289 -9.35 -5.64 3.65
C ALA A 289 -9.13 -4.17 4.04
N SER A 290 -7.98 -3.58 3.66
CA SER A 290 -7.65 -2.18 3.90
C SER A 290 -8.48 -1.20 3.05
N THR A 291 -9.05 -1.69 1.94
CA THR A 291 -9.91 -0.88 1.03
C THR A 291 -11.39 -0.89 1.41
N ASN A 292 -11.80 -1.64 2.45
CA ASN A 292 -13.19 -1.69 2.91
C ASN A 292 -13.73 -0.32 3.35
N LEU A 293 -12.88 0.49 3.97
CA LEU A 293 -13.23 1.81 4.49
C LEU A 293 -12.22 2.81 3.94
N VAL A 294 -12.57 3.51 2.86
CA VAL A 294 -11.70 4.53 2.26
C VAL A 294 -12.13 5.92 2.70
N ASN A 295 -11.20 6.62 3.35
CA ASN A 295 -11.36 7.98 3.88
C ASN A 295 -10.18 8.85 3.43
N ASP A 296 -10.31 10.18 3.56
CA ASP A 296 -9.24 11.12 3.17
C ASP A 296 -7.91 10.86 3.88
N ARG A 297 -7.95 10.33 5.11
CA ARG A 297 -6.76 10.04 5.93
C ARG A 297 -5.97 8.82 5.45
N ASN A 298 -6.65 7.76 5.01
CA ASN A 298 -6.00 6.50 4.65
C ASN A 298 -5.80 6.32 3.13
N THR A 299 -6.40 7.17 2.31
CA THR A 299 -6.27 7.12 0.83
C THR A 299 -4.80 7.06 0.39
N LYS A 300 -3.92 7.88 0.97
CA LYS A 300 -2.47 7.86 0.68
C LYS A 300 -1.81 6.53 1.03
N HIS A 301 -2.21 5.93 2.15
CA HIS A 301 -1.69 4.64 2.59
C HIS A 301 -2.17 3.51 1.65
N ILE A 302 -3.43 3.53 1.21
CA ILE A 302 -3.97 2.55 0.26
C ILE A 302 -3.20 2.60 -1.06
N TYR A 303 -2.92 3.80 -1.60
CA TYR A 303 -2.08 3.93 -2.79
C TYR A 303 -0.67 3.36 -2.57
N PHE A 304 -0.07 3.61 -1.41
CA PHE A 304 1.22 3.01 -1.05
C PHE A 304 1.16 1.48 -0.98
N LEU A 305 0.12 0.89 -0.39
CA LEU A 305 -0.07 -0.57 -0.35
C LEU A 305 -0.23 -1.15 -1.77
N MET A 306 -0.94 -0.46 -2.64
CA MET A 306 -1.11 -0.86 -4.04
C MET A 306 0.23 -0.83 -4.79
N ASP A 307 1.04 0.22 -4.64
CA ASP A 307 2.37 0.28 -5.27
C ASP A 307 3.29 -0.85 -4.78
N CYS A 308 3.27 -1.13 -3.47
CA CYS A 308 3.97 -2.29 -2.87
C CYS A 308 3.49 -3.62 -3.48
N LEU A 309 2.17 -3.78 -3.63
CA LEU A 309 1.57 -4.99 -4.16
C LEU A 309 1.95 -5.20 -5.64
N VAL A 310 1.97 -4.13 -6.45
CA VAL A 310 2.45 -4.18 -7.84
C VAL A 310 3.91 -4.59 -7.89
N GLU A 311 4.77 -4.04 -7.03
CA GLU A 311 6.18 -4.46 -6.94
C GLU A 311 6.32 -5.95 -6.57
N LEU A 312 5.49 -6.46 -5.65
CA LEU A 312 5.51 -7.88 -5.28
C LEU A 312 5.10 -8.79 -6.44
N TYR A 313 4.04 -8.43 -7.18
CA TYR A 313 3.65 -9.13 -8.42
C TYR A 313 4.71 -9.00 -9.53
N SER A 314 5.57 -7.99 -9.46
CA SER A 314 6.67 -7.80 -10.42
C SER A 314 7.84 -8.78 -10.21
N LEU A 315 7.88 -9.52 -9.09
CA LEU A 315 8.90 -10.55 -8.86
C LEU A 315 8.78 -11.72 -9.85
N ASP A 316 7.56 -12.09 -10.22
CA ASP A 316 7.27 -13.12 -11.23
C ASP A 316 6.04 -12.69 -12.03
N VAL A 317 6.28 -12.02 -13.16
CA VAL A 317 5.22 -11.44 -13.99
C VAL A 317 4.34 -12.52 -14.63
N GLN A 318 4.91 -13.68 -15.01
CA GLN A 318 4.16 -14.76 -15.66
C GLN A 318 3.14 -15.37 -14.70
N LYS A 319 3.59 -15.75 -13.49
CA LYS A 319 2.70 -16.32 -12.47
C LYS A 319 1.67 -15.31 -11.98
N SER A 320 2.08 -14.05 -11.90
CA SER A 320 1.20 -12.95 -11.51
C SER A 320 0.13 -12.66 -12.57
N TYR A 321 0.46 -12.81 -13.85
CA TYR A 321 -0.46 -12.65 -14.96
C TYR A 321 -1.60 -13.68 -14.95
N GLU A 322 -1.30 -14.95 -14.67
CA GLU A 322 -2.34 -15.99 -14.54
C GLU A 322 -3.35 -15.64 -13.43
N ARG A 323 -2.85 -15.18 -12.28
CA ARG A 323 -3.67 -14.71 -11.16
C ARG A 323 -4.48 -13.47 -11.53
N ALA A 324 -3.89 -12.55 -12.30
CA ALA A 324 -4.53 -11.33 -12.76
C ALA A 324 -5.72 -11.64 -13.67
N ILE A 325 -5.56 -12.55 -14.64
CA ILE A 325 -6.65 -12.97 -15.53
C ILE A 325 -7.82 -13.53 -14.70
N ILE A 326 -7.57 -14.48 -13.81
CA ILE A 326 -8.62 -15.09 -12.99
C ILE A 326 -9.36 -14.01 -12.17
N SER A 327 -8.62 -13.07 -11.59
CA SER A 327 -9.19 -11.96 -10.84
C SER A 327 -10.07 -11.05 -11.73
N VAL A 328 -9.58 -10.68 -12.92
CA VAL A 328 -10.32 -9.81 -13.84
C VAL A 328 -11.52 -10.51 -14.48
N GLU A 329 -11.46 -11.82 -14.69
CA GLU A 329 -12.58 -12.63 -15.13
C GLU A 329 -13.70 -12.67 -14.07
N GLN A 330 -13.35 -12.78 -12.79
CA GLN A 330 -14.32 -12.67 -11.70
C GLN A 330 -14.98 -11.29 -11.66
N LEU A 331 -14.20 -10.21 -11.81
CA LEU A 331 -14.75 -8.85 -11.92
C LEU A 331 -15.72 -8.72 -13.10
N ASN A 332 -15.34 -9.25 -14.26
CA ASN A 332 -16.18 -9.29 -15.45
C ASN A 332 -17.47 -10.10 -15.23
N ALA A 333 -17.42 -11.22 -14.52
CA ALA A 333 -18.59 -12.03 -14.22
C ALA A 333 -19.60 -11.25 -13.35
N ILE A 334 -19.11 -10.56 -12.30
CA ILE A 334 -19.92 -9.70 -11.44
C ILE A 334 -20.55 -8.56 -12.27
N LEU A 335 -19.78 -7.92 -13.14
CA LEU A 335 -20.26 -6.86 -14.02
C LEU A 335 -21.35 -7.34 -14.98
N ARG A 336 -21.17 -8.51 -15.60
CA ARG A 336 -22.16 -9.13 -16.49
C ARG A 336 -23.44 -9.46 -15.74
N GLN A 337 -23.34 -9.98 -14.52
CA GLN A 337 -24.50 -10.28 -13.68
C GLN A 337 -25.28 -9.01 -13.35
N ALA A 338 -24.63 -7.98 -12.84
CA ALA A 338 -25.28 -6.72 -12.49
C ALA A 338 -25.90 -6.01 -13.72
N SER A 339 -25.28 -6.16 -14.90
CA SER A 339 -25.81 -5.61 -16.15
C SER A 339 -27.11 -6.31 -16.59
N LYS A 340 -27.25 -7.61 -16.29
CA LYS A 340 -28.43 -8.42 -16.62
C LYS A 340 -29.58 -8.17 -15.65
N THR A 341 -29.34 -8.27 -14.34
CA THR A 341 -30.39 -8.17 -13.32
C THR A 341 -30.80 -6.73 -13.06
N LYS A 342 -29.84 -5.78 -13.10
CA LYS A 342 -29.99 -4.38 -12.69
C LYS A 342 -30.57 -4.21 -11.27
N GLU A 343 -30.44 -5.24 -10.43
CA GLU A 343 -30.92 -5.22 -9.06
C GLU A 343 -29.99 -4.40 -8.15
N LYS A 344 -30.57 -3.80 -7.11
CA LYS A 344 -29.82 -2.94 -6.17
C LYS A 344 -28.69 -3.70 -5.48
N GLU A 345 -28.86 -5.00 -5.21
CA GLU A 345 -27.85 -5.82 -4.53
C GLU A 345 -26.65 -6.12 -5.43
N ASP A 346 -26.90 -6.46 -6.70
CA ASP A 346 -25.83 -6.71 -7.67
C ASP A 346 -25.08 -5.43 -8.05
N LEU A 347 -25.79 -4.29 -8.15
CA LEU A 347 -25.15 -2.99 -8.33
C LEU A 347 -24.27 -2.60 -7.12
N ARG A 348 -24.66 -3.03 -5.90
CA ARG A 348 -23.87 -2.78 -4.68
C ARG A 348 -22.54 -3.52 -4.64
N LYS A 349 -22.44 -4.66 -5.33
CA LYS A 349 -21.19 -5.41 -5.44
C LYS A 349 -20.15 -4.63 -6.27
N ILE A 350 -20.59 -3.79 -7.20
CA ILE A 350 -19.73 -2.99 -8.07
C ILE A 350 -19.48 -1.58 -7.48
N ASP A 351 -20.47 -0.98 -6.82
CA ASP A 351 -20.32 0.34 -6.16
C ASP A 351 -19.49 0.32 -4.85
N ASN A 352 -18.69 -0.74 -4.66
CA ASN A 352 -17.80 -0.98 -3.53
C ASN A 352 -16.34 -0.61 -3.86
N TRP A 353 -15.65 -0.01 -2.89
CA TRP A 353 -14.21 0.29 -2.95
C TRP A 353 -13.35 -0.91 -3.24
N GLN A 354 -13.67 -2.10 -2.74
CA GLN A 354 -12.89 -3.30 -3.02
C GLN A 354 -12.86 -3.64 -4.52
N TYR A 355 -14.02 -3.54 -5.18
CA TYR A 355 -14.15 -3.81 -6.60
C TYR A 355 -13.29 -2.81 -7.41
N ILE A 356 -13.45 -1.52 -7.14
CA ILE A 356 -12.73 -0.46 -7.86
C ILE A 356 -11.22 -0.50 -7.57
N SER A 357 -10.83 -0.78 -6.33
CA SER A 357 -9.42 -0.90 -5.92
C SER A 357 -8.74 -2.10 -6.57
N CYS A 358 -9.49 -3.18 -6.83
CA CYS A 358 -9.00 -4.34 -7.58
C CYS A 358 -8.79 -4.00 -9.06
N VAL A 359 -9.75 -3.33 -9.71
CA VAL A 359 -9.55 -2.86 -11.10
C VAL A 359 -8.32 -1.93 -11.17
N ASN A 360 -8.16 -1.03 -10.20
CA ASN A 360 -7.05 -0.08 -10.15
C ASN A 360 -5.68 -0.76 -9.97
N LEU A 361 -5.62 -1.81 -9.14
CA LEU A 361 -4.43 -2.64 -8.98
C LEU A 361 -3.97 -3.21 -10.33
N TRP A 362 -4.89 -3.80 -11.10
CA TRP A 362 -4.56 -4.42 -12.38
C TRP A 362 -4.23 -3.40 -13.47
N VAL A 363 -4.83 -2.22 -13.45
CA VAL A 363 -4.42 -1.10 -14.30
C VAL A 363 -2.97 -0.72 -14.01
N ARG A 364 -2.59 -0.57 -12.74
CA ARG A 364 -1.23 -0.23 -12.35
C ARG A 364 -0.22 -1.32 -12.71
N PHE A 365 -0.57 -2.58 -12.49
CA PHE A 365 0.24 -3.71 -12.92
C PHE A 365 0.48 -3.70 -14.44
N LEU A 366 -0.58 -3.49 -15.24
CA LEU A 366 -0.46 -3.35 -16.69
C LEU A 366 0.44 -2.17 -17.08
N CYS A 367 0.25 -0.99 -16.49
CA CYS A 367 1.06 0.18 -16.78
C CYS A 367 2.56 -0.04 -16.54
N CYS A 368 2.93 -0.87 -15.56
CA CYS A 368 4.32 -1.20 -15.27
C CYS A 368 4.94 -2.20 -16.25
N HIS A 369 4.15 -3.12 -16.81
CA HIS A 369 4.68 -4.30 -17.53
C HIS A 369 4.26 -4.39 -19.00
N TYR A 370 3.41 -3.48 -19.48
CA TYR A 370 2.83 -3.55 -20.84
C TYR A 370 3.87 -3.51 -21.97
N LYS A 371 4.99 -2.78 -21.76
CA LYS A 371 6.05 -2.67 -22.78
C LYS A 371 6.94 -3.90 -22.87
N ASP A 372 7.15 -4.56 -21.73
CA ASP A 372 8.11 -5.65 -21.59
C ASP A 372 7.45 -7.03 -21.81
N TYR A 373 6.14 -7.13 -21.63
CA TYR A 373 5.38 -8.39 -21.70
C TYR A 373 4.12 -8.27 -22.58
N ASN A 374 3.78 -9.37 -23.25
CA ASN A 374 2.57 -9.48 -24.06
C ASN A 374 1.30 -9.65 -23.20
N LEU A 375 0.86 -8.58 -22.53
CA LEU A 375 -0.29 -8.58 -21.62
C LEU A 375 -1.61 -8.16 -22.30
N HIS A 376 -1.68 -8.25 -23.64
CA HIS A 376 -2.83 -7.79 -24.43
C HIS A 376 -4.17 -8.43 -24.02
N PRO A 377 -4.28 -9.74 -23.70
CA PRO A 377 -5.54 -10.33 -23.25
C PRO A 377 -6.06 -9.69 -21.96
N LEU A 378 -5.22 -9.60 -20.93
CA LEU A 378 -5.56 -8.95 -19.66
C LEU A 378 -5.92 -7.47 -19.87
N PHE A 379 -5.14 -6.76 -20.70
CA PHE A 379 -5.42 -5.38 -21.06
C PHE A 379 -6.82 -5.20 -21.66
N SER A 380 -7.19 -6.07 -22.61
CA SER A 380 -8.50 -6.01 -23.25
C SER A 380 -9.64 -6.28 -22.25
N GLN A 381 -9.45 -7.21 -21.32
CA GLN A 381 -10.44 -7.54 -20.29
C GLN A 381 -10.61 -6.40 -19.28
N VAL A 382 -9.51 -5.79 -18.82
CA VAL A 382 -9.56 -4.63 -17.90
C VAL A 382 -10.25 -3.45 -18.58
N LEU A 383 -9.94 -3.18 -19.85
CA LEU A 383 -10.60 -2.12 -20.62
C LEU A 383 -12.11 -2.36 -20.75
N GLN A 384 -12.54 -3.60 -20.98
CA GLN A 384 -13.95 -3.97 -21.00
C GLN A 384 -14.64 -3.75 -19.64
N VAL A 385 -13.99 -4.12 -18.53
CA VAL A 385 -14.51 -3.86 -17.18
C VAL A 385 -14.69 -2.36 -16.97
N ILE A 386 -13.66 -1.55 -17.23
CA ILE A 386 -13.70 -0.11 -16.99
C ILE A 386 -14.83 0.55 -17.81
N ARG A 387 -14.93 0.20 -19.10
CA ARG A 387 -15.99 0.71 -19.97
C ARG A 387 -17.36 0.27 -19.47
N GLY A 388 -17.55 -1.01 -19.16
CA GLY A 388 -18.84 -1.53 -18.73
C GLY A 388 -19.31 -0.91 -17.41
N VAL A 389 -18.41 -0.72 -16.43
CA VAL A 389 -18.74 -0.03 -15.17
C VAL A 389 -19.11 1.44 -15.44
N ALA A 390 -18.36 2.14 -16.30
CA ALA A 390 -18.67 3.53 -16.63
C ALA A 390 -20.07 3.68 -17.25
N HIS A 391 -20.49 2.78 -18.15
CA HIS A 391 -21.81 2.82 -18.78
C HIS A 391 -22.94 2.37 -17.83
N LEU A 392 -22.67 1.45 -16.89
CA LEU A 392 -23.66 0.95 -15.94
C LEU A 392 -24.15 2.03 -14.96
N PHE A 393 -23.31 3.03 -14.66
CA PHE A 393 -23.62 4.09 -13.68
C PHE A 393 -23.66 5.49 -14.32
N PRO A 394 -24.72 5.85 -15.08
CA PRO A 394 -24.84 7.17 -15.72
C PRO A 394 -25.27 8.33 -14.83
N GLY A 395 -25.76 8.06 -13.63
CA GLY A 395 -26.24 9.11 -12.74
C GLY A 395 -25.12 10.03 -12.24
N THR A 396 -25.41 11.33 -12.15
CA THR A 396 -24.50 12.38 -11.61
C THR A 396 -23.96 12.04 -10.21
N ARG A 397 -24.70 11.25 -9.42
CA ARG A 397 -24.23 10.77 -8.11
C ARG A 397 -22.97 9.90 -8.19
N TYR A 398 -22.72 9.25 -9.33
CA TYR A 398 -21.57 8.37 -9.56
C TYR A 398 -20.46 9.06 -10.34
N LEU A 399 -20.51 10.40 -10.47
CA LEU A 399 -19.43 11.14 -11.11
C LEU A 399 -18.06 10.85 -10.48
N PRO A 400 -17.87 10.80 -9.13
CA PRO A 400 -16.57 10.47 -8.56
C PRO A 400 -16.02 9.11 -9.02
N LEU A 401 -16.89 8.11 -9.12
CA LEU A 401 -16.55 6.80 -9.67
C LEU A 401 -16.13 6.91 -11.14
N ARG A 402 -16.90 7.60 -11.98
CA ARG A 402 -16.56 7.81 -13.40
C ARG A 402 -15.24 8.55 -13.58
N LEU A 403 -14.99 9.60 -12.80
CA LEU A 403 -13.74 10.34 -12.82
C LEU A 403 -12.55 9.42 -12.52
N LYS A 404 -12.64 8.54 -11.51
CA LYS A 404 -11.61 7.53 -11.23
C LYS A 404 -11.40 6.55 -12.40
N LEU A 405 -12.48 6.05 -13.00
CA LEU A 405 -12.39 5.16 -14.15
C LEU A 405 -11.73 5.84 -15.36
N VAL A 406 -12.03 7.11 -15.60
CA VAL A 406 -11.40 7.88 -16.69
C VAL A 406 -9.93 8.18 -16.40
N GLN A 407 -9.56 8.44 -15.13
CA GLN A 407 -8.15 8.53 -14.73
C GLN A 407 -7.41 7.23 -15.07
N MET A 408 -7.99 6.08 -14.73
CA MET A 408 -7.44 4.77 -15.07
C MET A 408 -7.32 4.54 -16.58
N LEU A 409 -8.28 5.02 -17.38
CA LEU A 409 -8.17 4.99 -18.85
C LEU A 409 -7.04 5.87 -19.37
N ASN A 410 -6.82 7.05 -18.80
CA ASN A 410 -5.70 7.91 -19.17
C ASN A 410 -4.35 7.26 -18.79
N GLU A 411 -4.26 6.56 -17.65
CA GLU A 411 -3.07 5.78 -17.27
C GLU A 411 -2.80 4.67 -18.30
N LEU A 412 -3.82 3.89 -18.68
CA LEU A 412 -3.70 2.85 -19.71
C LEU A 412 -3.34 3.41 -21.08
N SER A 413 -3.97 4.52 -21.47
CA SER A 413 -3.66 5.26 -22.71
C SER A 413 -2.18 5.63 -22.76
N THR A 414 -1.62 6.08 -21.63
CA THR A 414 -0.23 6.49 -21.53
C THR A 414 0.73 5.31 -21.64
N CYS A 415 0.40 4.14 -21.07
CA CYS A 415 1.28 2.98 -21.16
C CYS A 415 1.22 2.28 -22.54
N SER A 416 0.04 2.20 -23.15
CA SER A 416 -0.16 1.51 -24.43
C SER A 416 0.03 2.38 -25.66
N GLN A 417 0.09 3.71 -25.50
CA GLN A 417 0.07 4.68 -26.59
C GLN A 417 -1.16 4.53 -27.51
N MET A 418 -2.28 4.00 -26.98
CA MET A 418 -3.54 3.88 -27.70
C MET A 418 -4.50 4.99 -27.29
N PHE A 419 -5.14 5.62 -28.28
CA PHE A 419 -6.13 6.66 -28.03
C PHE A 419 -7.45 6.08 -27.53
N TYR A 420 -7.99 6.68 -26.46
CA TYR A 420 -9.32 6.39 -25.93
C TYR A 420 -10.19 7.64 -25.89
N PRO A 421 -11.37 7.65 -26.53
CA PRO A 421 -12.30 8.76 -26.44
C PRO A 421 -12.94 8.78 -25.06
N ILE A 422 -12.30 9.47 -24.11
CA ILE A 422 -12.84 9.73 -22.76
C ILE A 422 -13.98 10.76 -22.67
N PRO A 423 -14.16 11.73 -23.61
CA PRO A 423 -15.17 12.79 -23.45
C PRO A 423 -16.59 12.26 -23.25
N SER A 424 -16.99 11.22 -23.97
CA SER A 424 -18.33 10.62 -23.86
C SER A 424 -18.61 10.05 -22.46
N LEU A 425 -17.58 9.68 -21.69
CA LEU A 425 -17.75 9.17 -20.33
C LEU A 425 -17.90 10.29 -19.28
N LEU A 426 -17.49 11.51 -19.62
CA LEU A 426 -17.48 12.67 -18.71
C LEU A 426 -18.65 13.62 -18.98
N PHE A 427 -18.87 14.00 -20.24
CA PHE A 427 -19.79 15.09 -20.58
C PHE A 427 -21.26 14.77 -20.28
N ASP A 428 -21.68 13.50 -20.41
CA ASP A 428 -23.03 13.06 -20.04
C ASP A 428 -23.39 13.38 -18.57
N CYS A 429 -22.40 13.45 -17.68
CA CYS A 429 -22.60 13.78 -16.27
C CYS A 429 -22.39 15.27 -15.96
N LEU A 430 -21.83 16.04 -16.90
CA LEU A 430 -21.57 17.47 -16.75
C LEU A 430 -22.72 18.34 -17.28
N GLU A 431 -23.77 17.74 -17.84
CA GLU A 431 -25.06 18.41 -18.10
C GLU A 431 -25.71 18.79 -16.76
N LEU A 432 -25.18 19.85 -16.15
CA LEU A 432 -25.61 20.37 -14.86
C LEU A 432 -26.97 21.04 -15.05
N ARG A 433 -28.01 20.49 -14.42
CA ARG A 433 -29.28 21.21 -14.25
C ARG A 433 -29.05 22.38 -13.30
N GLU A 434 -29.54 23.55 -13.68
CA GLU A 434 -29.45 24.77 -12.88
C GLU A 434 -29.92 24.52 -11.43
N VAL A 435 -29.07 24.88 -10.47
CA VAL A 435 -29.42 24.84 -9.05
C VAL A 435 -29.85 26.25 -8.64
N SER A 436 -31.03 26.33 -8.03
CA SER A 436 -31.57 27.58 -7.48
C SER A 436 -30.64 28.19 -6.42
N GLN A 437 -30.44 29.51 -6.50
CA GLN A 437 -29.47 30.33 -5.75
C GLN A 437 -29.71 30.44 -4.23
N LYS A 438 -29.96 29.36 -3.50
CA LYS A 438 -29.94 29.44 -2.03
C LYS A 438 -28.51 29.27 -1.54
N GLU A 439 -27.90 30.39 -1.16
CA GLU A 439 -26.57 30.46 -0.53
C GLU A 439 -26.54 29.56 0.71
N GLN A 440 -25.86 28.41 0.62
CA GLN A 440 -25.53 27.62 1.80
C GLN A 440 -24.43 28.33 2.57
N THR A 441 -24.74 28.72 3.81
CA THR A 441 -23.90 29.48 4.73
C THR A 441 -22.68 28.71 5.25
N GLN A 442 -22.54 27.43 4.90
CA GLN A 442 -21.39 26.58 5.28
C GLN A 442 -20.83 25.86 4.04
N ARG A 443 -19.60 26.22 3.65
CA ARG A 443 -18.82 25.50 2.63
C ARG A 443 -18.43 24.14 3.18
N THR A 444 -19.03 23.06 2.67
CA THR A 444 -18.61 21.70 3.02
C THR A 444 -17.62 21.27 1.96
N LYS A 445 -16.34 21.17 2.32
CA LYS A 445 -15.30 20.75 1.36
C LYS A 445 -15.55 19.30 0.96
N ILE A 446 -16.07 19.09 -0.25
CA ILE A 446 -16.29 17.76 -0.82
C ILE A 446 -14.98 17.30 -1.46
N ASN A 447 -14.52 16.10 -1.11
CA ASN A 447 -13.35 15.50 -1.74
C ASN A 447 -13.74 14.25 -2.53
N PHE A 448 -13.63 14.29 -3.85
CA PHE A 448 -13.92 13.13 -4.69
C PHE A 448 -12.88 12.00 -4.59
N SER A 449 -11.71 12.25 -3.98
CA SER A 449 -10.69 11.20 -3.86
C SER A 449 -11.15 10.04 -2.98
N SER A 450 -12.01 10.29 -1.99
CA SER A 450 -12.52 9.32 -1.01
C SER A 450 -13.99 8.96 -1.21
N LEU A 451 -14.60 9.35 -2.34
CA LEU A 451 -15.99 9.03 -2.66
C LEU A 451 -16.11 8.21 -3.95
N LEU A 452 -16.99 7.21 -3.95
CA LEU A 452 -17.50 6.56 -5.18
C LEU A 452 -18.89 7.06 -5.55
N LYS A 453 -19.66 7.46 -4.54
CA LYS A 453 -21.06 7.85 -4.66
C LYS A 453 -21.35 9.06 -3.78
N VAL A 454 -21.96 10.08 -4.38
CA VAL A 454 -22.31 11.32 -3.70
C VAL A 454 -23.67 11.16 -3.01
N PRO A 455 -23.79 11.55 -1.74
CA PRO A 455 -25.08 11.65 -1.03
C PRO A 455 -26.07 12.58 -1.75
N LYS A 456 -27.37 12.21 -1.79
CA LYS A 456 -28.39 12.94 -2.57
C LYS A 456 -28.57 14.40 -2.13
N ASN A 457 -28.37 14.68 -0.84
CA ASN A 457 -28.44 16.03 -0.25
C ASN A 457 -27.36 16.98 -0.79
N LEU A 458 -26.20 16.45 -1.18
CA LEU A 458 -25.07 17.25 -1.68
C LEU A 458 -25.12 17.51 -3.19
N LEU A 459 -25.96 16.79 -3.95
CA LEU A 459 -26.07 16.94 -5.40
C LEU A 459 -26.52 18.33 -5.85
N LYS A 460 -27.23 19.05 -4.97
CA LYS A 460 -27.70 20.43 -5.21
C LYS A 460 -26.75 21.47 -4.61
N SER A 461 -25.63 21.09 -4.01
CA SER A 461 -24.71 22.05 -3.43
C SER A 461 -23.85 22.70 -4.52
N ARG A 462 -23.58 24.00 -4.38
CA ARG A 462 -22.63 24.72 -5.25
C ARG A 462 -21.23 24.11 -5.19
N ASP A 463 -20.79 23.72 -3.98
CA ASP A 463 -19.46 23.12 -3.77
C ASP A 463 -19.31 21.81 -4.57
N PHE A 464 -20.40 21.05 -4.70
CA PHE A 464 -20.42 19.84 -5.52
C PHE A 464 -20.25 20.16 -7.00
N GLN A 465 -21.02 21.11 -7.54
CA GLN A 465 -20.93 21.51 -8.95
C GLN A 465 -19.54 22.06 -9.31
N GLU A 466 -18.95 22.83 -8.41
CA GLU A 466 -17.59 23.34 -8.57
C GLU A 466 -16.56 22.21 -8.63
N GLU A 467 -16.65 21.26 -7.71
CA GLU A 467 -15.72 20.12 -7.69
C GLU A 467 -15.91 19.17 -8.90
N CYS A 468 -17.14 19.03 -9.41
CA CYS A 468 -17.45 18.33 -10.67
C CYS A 468 -16.68 18.91 -11.85
N ILE A 469 -16.84 20.22 -12.08
CA ILE A 469 -16.24 20.90 -13.23
C ILE A 469 -14.73 20.90 -13.11
N LEU A 470 -14.19 21.25 -11.95
CA LEU A 470 -12.75 21.35 -11.78
C LEU A 470 -12.06 19.97 -11.86
N SER A 471 -12.68 18.91 -11.34
CA SER A 471 -12.17 17.54 -11.49
C SER A 471 -12.23 17.05 -12.94
N ALA A 472 -13.30 17.37 -13.66
CA ALA A 472 -13.40 17.06 -15.08
C ALA A 472 -12.35 17.81 -15.92
N ILE A 473 -12.14 19.11 -15.64
CA ILE A 473 -11.08 19.92 -16.26
C ILE A 473 -9.72 19.27 -16.02
N GLN A 474 -9.43 18.81 -14.81
CA GLN A 474 -8.15 18.17 -14.49
C GLN A 474 -7.91 16.92 -15.35
N ILE A 475 -8.91 16.03 -15.44
CA ILE A 475 -8.81 14.78 -16.19
C ILE A 475 -8.74 15.01 -17.70
N LEU A 476 -9.55 15.96 -18.21
CA LEU A 476 -9.50 16.36 -19.62
C LEU A 476 -8.16 17.01 -19.96
N SER A 477 -7.62 17.83 -19.07
CA SER A 477 -6.29 18.45 -19.26
C SER A 477 -5.20 17.38 -19.33
N ALA A 478 -5.24 16.36 -18.46
CA ALA A 478 -4.31 15.24 -18.51
C ALA A 478 -4.41 14.46 -19.83
N HIS A 479 -5.64 14.24 -20.32
CA HIS A 479 -5.88 13.59 -21.59
C HIS A 479 -5.31 14.38 -22.77
N PHE A 480 -5.62 15.68 -22.86
CA PHE A 480 -5.06 16.54 -23.92
C PHE A 480 -3.54 16.64 -23.84
N ALA A 481 -2.97 16.68 -22.64
CA ALA A 481 -1.53 16.78 -22.47
C ALA A 481 -0.81 15.58 -23.08
N GLN A 482 -1.38 14.38 -22.95
CA GLN A 482 -0.83 13.16 -23.55
C GLN A 482 -0.72 13.26 -25.07
N TRP A 483 -1.70 13.88 -25.73
CA TRP A 483 -1.78 13.97 -27.19
C TRP A 483 -1.32 15.33 -27.74
N SER A 484 -0.86 16.25 -26.88
CA SER A 484 -0.64 17.66 -27.21
C SER A 484 0.37 17.91 -28.34
N TYR A 485 1.30 16.98 -28.56
CA TYR A 485 2.30 17.04 -29.63
C TYR A 485 2.01 16.08 -30.79
N HIS A 486 0.92 15.32 -30.73
CA HIS A 486 0.58 14.33 -31.74
C HIS A 486 -0.04 15.01 -32.98
N VAL A 487 0.29 14.53 -34.18
CA VAL A 487 -0.21 15.11 -35.45
C VAL A 487 -1.75 15.14 -35.54
N SER A 488 -2.42 14.17 -34.90
CA SER A 488 -3.88 14.06 -34.84
C SER A 488 -4.55 14.84 -33.71
N PHE A 489 -3.81 15.69 -32.98
CA PHE A 489 -4.37 16.50 -31.90
C PHE A 489 -5.58 17.35 -32.34
N PRO A 490 -5.60 17.98 -33.54
CA PRO A 490 -6.75 18.77 -33.98
C PRO A 490 -8.04 17.95 -34.05
N GLU A 491 -7.98 16.71 -34.54
CA GLU A 491 -9.10 15.78 -34.58
C GLU A 491 -9.51 15.34 -33.17
N VAL A 492 -8.55 15.01 -32.31
CA VAL A 492 -8.78 14.63 -30.91
C VAL A 492 -9.49 15.75 -30.13
N ALA A 493 -9.09 17.01 -30.35
CA ALA A 493 -9.61 18.16 -29.62
C ALA A 493 -11.00 18.62 -30.08
N THR A 494 -11.41 18.29 -31.32
CA THR A 494 -12.58 18.90 -31.96
C THR A 494 -13.90 18.62 -31.23
N ILE A 495 -14.23 17.36 -30.96
CA ILE A 495 -15.47 16.99 -30.24
C ILE A 495 -15.46 17.54 -28.80
N PRO A 496 -14.40 17.34 -27.99
CA PRO A 496 -14.30 17.94 -26.67
C PRO A 496 -14.49 19.46 -26.66
N LEU A 497 -13.90 20.19 -27.61
CA LEU A 497 -14.03 21.65 -27.69
C LEU A 497 -15.49 22.08 -27.91
N VAL A 498 -16.23 21.36 -28.76
CA VAL A 498 -17.67 21.62 -28.97
C VAL A 498 -18.45 21.41 -27.67
N LEU A 499 -18.18 20.31 -26.96
CA LEU A 499 -18.85 20.00 -25.70
C LEU A 499 -18.48 21.00 -24.58
N LEU A 500 -17.22 21.42 -24.50
CA LEU A 500 -16.77 22.45 -23.55
C LEU A 500 -17.40 23.82 -23.83
N LYS A 501 -17.52 24.21 -25.11
CA LYS A 501 -18.18 25.47 -25.50
C LYS A 501 -19.66 25.46 -25.10
N ARG A 502 -20.36 24.35 -25.36
CA ARG A 502 -21.75 24.14 -24.91
C ARG A 502 -21.86 24.23 -23.38
N LEU A 503 -20.97 23.54 -22.65
CA LEU A 503 -20.94 23.59 -21.18
C LEU A 503 -20.71 25.01 -20.66
N HIS A 504 -19.79 25.76 -21.27
CA HIS A 504 -19.51 27.15 -20.94
C HIS A 504 -20.73 28.06 -21.16
N GLU A 505 -21.47 27.87 -22.26
CA GLU A 505 -22.70 28.61 -22.55
C GLU A 505 -23.81 28.31 -21.54
N GLN A 506 -23.99 27.05 -21.15
CA GLN A 506 -24.96 26.60 -20.15
C GLN A 506 -24.61 27.01 -18.72
N THR A 507 -23.33 27.31 -18.44
CA THR A 507 -22.87 27.68 -17.10
C THR A 507 -23.13 29.17 -16.85
N THR A 508 -24.04 29.46 -15.92
CA THR A 508 -24.39 30.83 -15.48
C THR A 508 -23.44 31.37 -14.41
N VAL A 509 -22.76 30.50 -13.68
CA VAL A 509 -21.86 30.89 -12.57
C VAL A 509 -20.47 31.27 -13.08
N GLU A 510 -20.12 32.54 -12.94
CA GLU A 510 -18.86 33.10 -13.45
C GLU A 510 -17.59 32.44 -12.87
N SER A 511 -17.63 32.02 -11.60
CA SER A 511 -16.49 31.33 -10.97
C SER A 511 -16.16 29.98 -11.63
N LEU A 512 -17.15 29.34 -12.26
CA LEU A 512 -17.01 28.06 -12.97
C LEU A 512 -16.75 28.26 -14.46
N ARG A 513 -17.34 29.32 -15.02
CA ARG A 513 -17.19 29.73 -16.42
C ARG A 513 -15.73 30.05 -16.76
N ARG A 514 -15.01 30.75 -15.87
CA ARG A 514 -13.60 31.14 -16.06
C ARG A 514 -12.65 29.95 -16.26
N PRO A 515 -12.63 28.92 -15.37
CA PRO A 515 -11.83 27.71 -15.59
C PRO A 515 -12.13 27.00 -16.91
N ILE A 516 -13.41 26.88 -17.28
CA ILE A 516 -13.81 26.22 -18.54
C ILE A 516 -13.30 27.02 -19.73
N LYS A 517 -13.50 28.35 -19.73
CA LYS A 517 -13.02 29.24 -20.79
C LYS A 517 -11.50 29.16 -20.95
N ARG A 518 -10.77 29.18 -19.83
CA ARG A 518 -9.31 29.02 -19.85
C ARG A 518 -8.87 27.69 -20.46
N LEU A 519 -9.55 26.59 -20.16
CA LEU A 519 -9.26 25.30 -20.79
C LEU A 519 -9.54 25.35 -22.31
N ILE A 520 -10.69 25.90 -22.72
CA ILE A 520 -11.04 26.05 -24.14
C ILE A 520 -9.95 26.83 -24.88
N ASP A 521 -9.55 27.99 -24.36
CA ASP A 521 -8.57 28.86 -25.01
C ASP A 521 -7.22 28.15 -25.17
N GLN A 522 -6.76 27.43 -24.14
CA GLN A 522 -5.50 26.68 -24.18
C GLN A 522 -5.54 25.49 -25.14
N VAL A 523 -6.66 24.75 -25.19
CA VAL A 523 -6.81 23.64 -26.15
C VAL A 523 -6.92 24.16 -27.58
N THR A 524 -7.59 25.29 -27.81
CA THR A 524 -7.67 25.94 -29.13
C THR A 524 -6.30 26.45 -29.57
N GLU A 525 -5.56 27.13 -28.70
CA GLU A 525 -4.20 27.59 -29.01
C GLU A 525 -3.27 26.42 -29.41
N ASN A 526 -3.34 25.31 -28.69
CA ASN A 526 -2.55 24.12 -29.02
C ASN A 526 -3.02 23.46 -30.33
N LYS A 527 -4.33 23.46 -30.60
CA LYS A 527 -4.87 22.98 -31.87
C LYS A 527 -4.30 23.78 -33.04
N ASP A 528 -4.36 25.11 -32.98
CA ASP A 528 -3.85 25.99 -34.02
C ASP A 528 -2.33 25.86 -34.20
N PHE A 529 -1.59 25.66 -33.10
CA PHE A 529 -0.15 25.39 -33.14
C PHE A 529 0.18 24.11 -33.92
N ILE A 530 -0.54 23.01 -33.64
CA ILE A 530 -0.33 21.73 -34.34
C ILE A 530 -0.77 21.81 -35.79
N GLU A 531 -1.87 22.50 -36.11
CA GLU A 531 -2.32 22.70 -37.49
C GLU A 531 -1.26 23.43 -38.32
N ARG A 532 -0.68 24.52 -37.82
CA ARG A 532 0.42 25.24 -38.50
C ARG A 532 1.65 24.37 -38.72
N LYS A 533 2.01 23.53 -37.74
CA LYS A 533 3.15 22.61 -37.86
C LYS A 533 2.86 21.49 -38.87
N ARG A 534 1.61 21.03 -38.94
CA ARG A 534 1.15 20.00 -39.88
C ARG A 534 1.13 20.49 -41.34
N GLU A 535 0.86 21.77 -41.59
CA GLU A 535 0.91 22.35 -42.95
C GLU A 535 2.28 22.23 -43.61
N VAL A 536 3.36 22.20 -42.82
CA VAL A 536 4.75 22.13 -43.30
C VAL A 536 5.23 20.69 -43.46
N VAL A 537 4.44 19.70 -43.03
CA VAL A 537 4.82 18.29 -43.08
C VAL A 537 4.66 17.72 -44.50
N SER A 538 5.70 17.05 -44.99
CA SER A 538 5.70 16.37 -46.29
C SER A 538 5.52 14.85 -46.21
N PHE A 539 5.44 14.26 -45.00
CA PHE A 539 5.32 12.82 -44.83
C PHE A 539 3.86 12.33 -44.90
N SER A 540 3.68 11.08 -45.35
CA SER A 540 2.37 10.44 -45.45
C SER A 540 1.91 9.90 -44.08
N PRO A 541 0.59 9.87 -43.76
CA PRO A 541 0.07 9.21 -42.56
C PRO A 541 0.44 7.73 -42.43
N ASN A 542 0.81 7.06 -43.54
CA ASN A 542 1.26 5.67 -43.52
C ASN A 542 2.70 5.51 -43.02
N ASP A 543 3.49 6.58 -42.99
CA ASP A 543 4.85 6.58 -42.48
C ASP A 543 4.84 6.75 -40.95
N LYS A 544 4.72 5.63 -40.24
CA LYS A 544 4.67 5.60 -38.77
C LYS A 544 5.90 6.22 -38.12
N ALA A 545 7.09 6.03 -38.70
CA ALA A 545 8.32 6.56 -38.11
C ALA A 545 8.34 8.09 -38.14
N SER A 546 7.93 8.69 -39.25
CA SER A 546 7.84 10.14 -39.38
C SER A 546 6.72 10.74 -38.52
N VAL A 547 5.58 10.04 -38.40
CA VAL A 547 4.49 10.43 -37.48
C VAL A 547 4.95 10.39 -36.03
N ASP A 548 5.65 9.33 -35.62
CA ASP A 548 6.16 9.18 -34.26
C ASP A 548 7.27 10.21 -33.96
N SER A 549 8.06 10.61 -34.96
CA SER A 549 9.10 11.63 -34.83
C SER A 549 8.56 13.08 -34.82
N PHE A 550 7.29 13.30 -35.17
CA PHE A 550 6.69 14.63 -35.23
C PHE A 550 6.75 15.34 -33.88
N LEU A 551 7.36 16.53 -33.85
CA LEU A 551 7.48 17.41 -32.68
C LEU A 551 8.10 16.76 -31.43
N GLN A 552 8.93 15.72 -31.58
CA GLN A 552 9.61 15.09 -30.43
C GLN A 552 10.62 16.04 -29.78
N GLU A 553 11.33 16.85 -30.55
CA GLU A 553 12.26 17.86 -30.02
C GLU A 553 11.51 18.93 -29.20
N GLU A 554 10.41 19.46 -29.72
CA GLU A 554 9.55 20.40 -29.01
C GLU A 554 8.93 19.77 -27.73
N LYS A 555 8.58 18.48 -27.78
CA LYS A 555 8.07 17.73 -26.62
C LYS A 555 9.13 17.62 -25.52
N VAL A 556 10.39 17.32 -25.87
CA VAL A 556 11.50 17.26 -24.92
C VAL A 556 11.77 18.64 -24.31
N SER A 557 11.72 19.70 -25.11
CA SER A 557 11.94 21.07 -24.64
C SER A 557 10.80 21.62 -23.76
N ARG A 558 9.64 20.93 -23.68
CA ARG A 558 8.43 21.32 -22.92
C ARG A 558 8.01 22.78 -23.14
N THR A 559 8.21 23.26 -24.36
CA THR A 559 8.04 24.68 -24.70
C THR A 559 6.60 25.08 -25.00
N ALA A 560 5.71 24.11 -25.27
CA ALA A 560 4.31 24.39 -25.60
C ALA A 560 3.55 24.99 -24.41
N SER A 561 2.72 26.00 -24.70
CA SER A 561 1.87 26.68 -23.72
C SER A 561 0.94 25.72 -22.97
N PHE A 562 0.37 24.74 -23.68
CA PHE A 562 -0.52 23.74 -23.09
C PHE A 562 0.17 22.85 -22.04
N THR A 563 1.43 22.46 -22.25
CA THR A 563 2.18 21.65 -21.28
C THR A 563 2.42 22.42 -19.98
N ARG A 564 2.71 23.72 -20.07
CA ARG A 564 2.84 24.61 -18.89
C ARG A 564 1.50 24.81 -18.19
N PHE A 565 0.42 24.97 -18.95
CA PHE A 565 -0.93 25.03 -18.40
C PHE A 565 -1.30 23.76 -17.64
N TYR A 566 -1.05 22.58 -18.23
CA TYR A 566 -1.30 21.30 -17.57
C TYR A 566 -0.49 21.16 -16.27
N ALA A 567 0.80 21.52 -16.27
CA ALA A 567 1.61 21.52 -15.06
C ALA A 567 1.01 22.42 -13.96
N SER A 568 0.57 23.63 -14.32
CA SER A 568 -0.15 24.53 -13.40
C SER A 568 -1.47 23.94 -12.89
N VAL A 569 -2.23 23.20 -13.71
CA VAL A 569 -3.48 22.57 -13.28
C VAL A 569 -3.19 21.38 -12.34
N ALA A 570 -2.15 20.62 -12.61
CA ALA A 570 -1.71 19.49 -11.80
C ALA A 570 -1.18 19.94 -10.42
N GLU A 571 -0.36 20.99 -10.38
CA GLU A 571 0.22 21.54 -9.14
C GLU A 571 -0.84 22.10 -8.18
N ASN A 572 -1.89 22.75 -8.70
CA ASN A 572 -2.94 23.37 -7.89
C ASN A 572 -3.90 22.37 -7.22
N ARG A 573 -3.89 21.09 -7.63
CA ARG A 573 -4.80 20.05 -7.10
C ARG A 573 -4.10 18.84 -6.49
N GLN A 574 -2.80 18.67 -6.70
CA GLN A 574 -2.01 17.68 -5.97
C GLN A 574 -1.84 18.13 -4.52
N PRO A 575 -2.18 17.33 -3.50
CA PRO A 575 -1.70 17.57 -2.15
C PRO A 575 -0.19 17.28 -2.13
N LYS A 576 0.65 18.25 -2.52
CA LYS A 576 2.14 18.23 -2.52
C LYS A 576 2.70 16.83 -2.24
N CYS A 577 2.58 15.93 -3.21
CA CYS A 577 3.15 14.60 -3.13
C CYS A 577 4.01 14.47 -4.39
N ASN A 578 5.32 14.54 -4.22
CA ASN A 578 6.29 14.26 -5.26
C ASN A 578 6.13 12.80 -5.70
N VAL A 579 5.22 12.54 -6.63
CA VAL A 579 5.24 11.33 -7.45
C VAL A 579 5.56 11.78 -8.85
N GLY A 580 6.84 12.16 -9.04
CA GLY A 580 7.41 12.30 -10.36
C GLY A 580 7.54 10.91 -10.99
N GLU A 581 7.21 10.83 -12.27
CA GLU A 581 7.47 9.70 -13.17
C GLU A 581 8.88 9.15 -12.98
N LYS A 582 9.04 8.19 -12.09
CA LYS A 582 10.17 7.27 -12.02
C LYS A 582 9.56 5.96 -11.54
N HIS A 583 9.89 4.87 -12.24
CA HIS A 583 9.78 3.51 -11.73
C HIS A 583 10.00 3.51 -10.22
N PHE A 584 9.16 2.81 -9.46
CA PHE A 584 9.27 2.68 -8.02
C PHE A 584 10.73 2.31 -7.67
N LYS A 585 11.52 3.33 -7.37
CA LYS A 585 12.87 3.21 -6.83
C LYS A 585 12.65 3.54 -5.36
N ILE A 586 12.98 2.58 -4.50
CA ILE A 586 13.01 2.73 -3.04
C ILE A 586 13.44 4.17 -2.74
N PRO A 587 12.59 5.00 -2.11
CA PRO A 587 12.87 6.43 -1.99
C PRO A 587 14.26 6.62 -1.37
N ARG A 588 15.15 7.36 -2.05
CA ARG A 588 16.51 7.66 -1.55
C ARG A 588 16.47 8.35 -0.18
N GLU A 589 15.35 8.97 0.16
CA GLU A 589 15.04 9.56 1.48
C GLU A 589 14.95 8.51 2.59
N PHE A 590 14.49 7.29 2.31
CA PHE A 590 14.43 6.19 3.29
C PHE A 590 15.83 5.65 3.62
N LEU A 591 16.75 5.62 2.64
CA LEU A 591 18.16 5.33 2.90
C LEU A 591 18.82 6.43 3.75
N ARG A 592 18.37 7.69 3.62
CA ARG A 592 18.80 8.78 4.51
C ARG A 592 18.24 8.63 5.92
N ASP A 593 16.97 8.28 6.09
CA ASP A 593 16.37 8.09 7.42
C ASP A 593 16.94 6.87 8.14
N ILE A 594 17.23 5.78 7.41
CA ILE A 594 18.03 4.65 7.92
C ILE A 594 19.42 5.12 8.33
N SER A 595 20.12 5.89 7.48
CA SER A 595 21.43 6.44 7.83
C SER A 595 21.38 7.41 9.01
N HIS A 596 20.25 8.09 9.24
CA HIS A 596 20.04 9.00 10.36
C HIS A 596 19.77 8.24 11.66
N LEU A 597 18.99 7.15 11.61
CA LEU A 597 18.80 6.22 12.74
C LEU A 597 20.07 5.45 13.07
N GLU A 598 20.83 5.06 12.05
CA GLU A 598 22.19 4.52 12.18
C GLU A 598 23.12 5.59 12.77
N SER A 599 23.06 6.86 12.34
CA SER A 599 23.88 7.94 12.91
C SER A 599 23.55 8.23 14.37
N VAL A 600 22.29 8.09 14.80
CA VAL A 600 21.88 8.25 16.19
C VAL A 600 22.35 7.05 17.02
N GLY A 601 22.30 5.83 16.49
CA GLY A 601 22.90 4.64 17.09
C GLY A 601 24.44 4.68 17.14
N PHE A 602 25.08 5.29 16.12
CA PHE A 602 26.52 5.49 16.01
C PHE A 602 27.00 6.70 16.82
N GLN A 603 26.23 7.76 17.04
CA GLN A 603 26.60 8.89 17.91
C GLN A 603 26.68 8.48 19.39
N VAL A 604 25.85 7.52 19.80
CA VAL A 604 25.96 6.86 21.11
C VAL A 604 27.24 6.01 21.20
N ARG A 605 27.76 5.51 20.07
CA ARG A 605 29.01 4.73 19.97
C ARG A 605 30.27 5.62 19.82
N ALA A 606 30.17 6.72 19.08
CA ALA A 606 31.28 7.60 18.70
C ALA A 606 31.71 8.59 19.80
N THR A 607 30.90 8.80 20.84
CA THR A 607 31.33 9.56 22.03
C THR A 607 32.27 8.76 22.94
N LYS A 608 32.60 7.50 22.61
CA LYS A 608 33.66 6.71 23.26
C LYS A 608 34.43 5.85 22.25
N ASN A 609 35.60 6.37 21.88
CA ASN A 609 36.73 5.71 21.20
C ASN A 609 36.79 5.86 19.67
N HIS A 610 37.88 6.51 19.23
CA HIS A 610 38.34 6.65 17.84
C HIS A 610 38.57 5.31 17.16
N ILE A 611 37.80 4.97 16.12
CA ILE A 611 38.16 3.98 15.09
C ILE A 611 37.59 4.43 13.73
N ASN A 612 38.43 4.35 12.69
CA ASN A 612 38.24 4.83 11.31
C ASN A 612 36.99 4.28 10.61
N VAL A 613 36.22 5.18 9.98
CA VAL A 613 34.96 4.90 9.26
C VAL A 613 35.17 5.15 7.76
N GLU A 614 35.85 4.24 7.05
CA GLU A 614 35.97 4.35 5.58
C GLU A 614 35.74 3.04 4.80
N HIS A 615 35.46 1.90 5.45
CA HIS A 615 35.29 0.61 4.74
C HIS A 615 33.85 0.12 4.55
N PHE A 616 32.85 0.69 5.22
CA PHE A 616 31.46 0.20 5.13
C PHE A 616 30.61 0.87 4.02
N SER A 617 31.12 1.91 3.34
CA SER A 617 30.39 2.63 2.28
C SER A 617 30.55 1.97 0.88
N ALA A 618 31.47 1.01 0.73
CA ALA A 618 31.83 0.45 -0.57
C ALA A 618 30.85 -0.63 -1.07
N ASP A 619 30.23 -1.41 -0.18
CA ASP A 619 29.43 -2.58 -0.58
C ASP A 619 28.02 -2.23 -1.07
N ILE A 620 27.52 -1.03 -0.78
CA ILE A 620 26.23 -0.54 -1.32
C ILE A 620 26.36 -0.06 -2.78
N ARG A 621 27.58 0.17 -3.29
CA ARG A 621 27.78 0.68 -4.68
C ARG A 621 27.99 -0.40 -5.74
N ARG A 622 28.21 -1.67 -5.39
CA ARG A 622 28.59 -2.72 -6.36
C ARG A 622 27.43 -3.48 -7.02
N GLY A 623 26.18 -3.11 -6.75
CA GLY A 623 24.99 -3.72 -7.37
C GLY A 623 24.45 -2.98 -8.60
N SER A 624 25.30 -2.46 -9.49
CA SER A 624 24.84 -1.81 -10.73
C SER A 624 25.73 -2.22 -11.89
N TYR A 625 25.28 -3.20 -12.66
CA TYR A 625 25.86 -3.49 -13.97
C TYR A 625 25.50 -2.35 -14.93
N CYS A 626 26.55 -1.83 -15.56
CA CYS A 626 26.54 -0.77 -16.56
C CYS A 626 25.95 -1.25 -17.89
N VAL A 627 25.23 -0.35 -18.58
CA VAL A 627 25.37 -0.18 -20.03
C VAL A 627 25.77 1.28 -20.25
N THR A 628 26.85 1.43 -21.00
CA THR A 628 27.66 2.63 -21.24
C THR A 628 26.99 3.66 -22.15
N SER A 629 27.13 4.94 -21.81
CA SER A 629 27.56 5.96 -22.78
C SER A 629 28.15 7.17 -22.04
N SER A 630 29.24 7.64 -22.62
CA SER A 630 30.14 8.73 -22.23
C SER A 630 29.49 10.12 -22.26
N GLU A 631 29.85 10.99 -21.32
CA GLU A 631 30.39 12.33 -21.61
C GLU A 631 30.77 13.07 -20.31
N THR A 632 31.81 13.89 -20.46
CA THR A 632 32.57 14.66 -19.46
C THR A 632 31.87 15.96 -19.07
N ASP A 633 32.01 16.36 -17.80
CA ASP A 633 32.58 17.66 -17.36
C ASP A 633 31.96 18.28 -16.08
N SER A 634 32.90 18.71 -15.21
CA SER A 634 32.92 19.79 -14.21
C SER A 634 31.61 20.36 -13.63
N TYR A 635 31.55 20.50 -12.29
CA TYR A 635 31.59 21.80 -11.58
C TYR A 635 31.40 21.60 -10.06
N GLU A 636 32.37 22.06 -9.28
CA GLU A 636 32.22 22.38 -7.85
C GLU A 636 31.39 23.67 -7.68
N SER A 637 30.52 23.73 -6.67
CA SER A 637 30.62 24.70 -5.57
C SER A 637 29.31 24.89 -4.79
N SER A 638 29.50 25.13 -3.49
CA SER A 638 28.69 25.97 -2.59
C SER A 638 27.31 25.48 -2.16
N SER A 639 27.20 25.14 -0.86
CA SER A 639 26.19 25.67 0.08
C SER A 639 26.33 24.97 1.45
N ALA A 640 27.30 25.41 2.24
CA ALA A 640 27.36 25.14 3.67
C ALA A 640 27.06 26.44 4.41
N GLN A 641 25.87 26.59 4.98
CA GLN A 641 25.63 27.41 6.17
C GLN A 641 24.18 27.31 6.67
N GLN A 642 24.07 27.37 8.00
CA GLN A 642 22.88 27.57 8.84
C GLN A 642 22.05 26.31 9.17
N PHE A 643 22.28 25.74 10.34
CA PHE A 643 21.43 25.93 11.53
C PHE A 643 21.99 25.14 12.73
N CYS A 644 22.82 25.83 13.55
CA CYS A 644 22.96 25.51 14.97
C CYS A 644 22.10 26.51 15.74
N THR A 645 21.25 26.05 16.65
CA THR A 645 21.02 26.55 18.02
C THR A 645 19.74 25.89 18.56
N ILE A 646 19.87 25.18 19.68
CA ILE A 646 19.00 25.18 20.87
C ILE A 646 19.33 23.90 21.66
N VAL A 647 20.25 24.05 22.62
CA VAL A 647 20.37 23.21 23.81
C VAL A 647 20.17 24.17 24.97
N THR A 648 19.11 23.97 25.76
CA THR A 648 19.07 24.00 27.23
C THR A 648 17.63 24.24 27.65
N LEU A 649 17.08 23.35 28.49
CA LEU A 649 16.54 23.68 29.82
C LEU A 649 15.94 22.41 30.46
N ILE A 650 16.70 21.85 31.38
CA ILE A 650 16.21 21.03 32.50
C ILE A 650 15.73 22.01 33.58
N PRO A 651 14.74 21.65 34.41
CA PRO A 651 15.00 21.79 35.83
C PRO A 651 14.56 20.58 36.67
N LYS A 652 15.52 20.18 37.52
CA LYS A 652 15.49 19.53 38.85
C LYS A 652 14.46 18.45 39.15
#